data_AF-A0A542Y9D9-F1
#
_entry.id   AF-A0A542Y9D9-F1
#
_cell.length_a   1.000
_cell.length_b   1.000
_cell.length_c   1.000
_cell.angle_alpha   90.00
_cell.angle_beta   90.00
_cell.angle_gamma   90.00
#
_symmetry.space_group_name_H-M   'P 1'
#
loop_
_entity.id
_entity.type
_entity.pdbx_description
1 polymer ?
#
loop_
_entity_poly.entity_id
_entity_poly.type
_entity_poly.pdbx_seq_one_letter_code
_entity_poly.pdbx_strand_id
1 'polypeptide(L)'
;MSESWLMKIGPERLKFSIAGAKEHVNWLNSAARDVESARSDFVLQAGSALVDFSGFFADVFRDHVGWADVDGQNLVACLQSMSSQISALITSAEEENARRDGVRAAREEKFAELELEYKTQGTTGVGPILVAAPTVAEVEALIPFLPGSPPSSRTSDVSLRSRETPSGGSAKAGGRTSARPGNLKKFADASSPWRWNPIVPLSLANPAGSDWGHVSDGGAIAAISKWYAANAKEREWIGKLATEFSKAGGSGGLRTLSDGAIADALTAAGMYPGREDGLELELPQTFGTMPSTGYAADPVNTATGNFIEPESDCEGTGAAASLSLTRMYNSQDEGVGVFGPGWSSTLDMRLEFTDERAEFVMADGRRVLYPREGAGWGRAVRGNYWLAEEEPRLAGLSGVGATTHSWAGSRPLVVRDNAGTWWAFSQSGEWLGCGSGPGTVVRAIRDRAGRVTELRHERGRRVVVEYGDGRPVRVTRPDGSSVKYRFDEQGRLCETETPLGVRSYRWNADGLIDRVTGESGVIECENTYDADRRVLTQHTEFGRDIQFAYLTGRVTVVSDADGEQSNSWVADRWGKLVGVTDTDGAKQSMSYDPHGNLVSVRERDGETTVHVVDHRGRRVRTVTPEGADTRYEWDDQDRLTLVSSVAFAGGNQAGQQPDRAPAVKRFEYASVEDRAPSVVIDPLGATTRLTWKRGLLTRVVDPVGVSVSFKYDAYGDLTSVVDGLANGPIGQKVCKPLGVSGPPSPSFA
;
A
#
# COMPACT_ATOMS: atom_id res chain seq x y z
N MET A 1 43.13 8.76 42.91
CA MET A 1 42.02 9.47 42.23
C MET A 1 40.82 8.53 42.24
N SER A 2 39.67 8.96 42.75
CA SER A 2 38.51 8.08 42.98
C SER A 2 37.90 7.58 41.68
N GLU A 3 37.51 6.31 41.62
CA GLU A 3 36.86 5.62 40.48
C GLU A 3 35.63 6.36 39.90
N SER A 4 35.02 7.28 40.65
CA SER A 4 33.88 8.12 40.24
C SER A 4 34.14 9.04 39.04
N TRP A 5 35.38 9.38 38.70
CA TRP A 5 35.69 10.25 37.55
C TRP A 5 35.90 9.47 36.23
N LEU A 6 36.25 8.19 36.30
CA LEU A 6 36.46 7.33 35.11
C LEU A 6 35.17 7.10 34.30
N MET A 7 34.00 7.13 34.95
CA MET A 7 32.71 6.95 34.26
C MET A 7 32.25 8.14 33.39
N LYS A 8 32.97 9.27 33.35
CA LYS A 8 32.49 10.49 32.67
C LYS A 8 33.18 10.85 31.36
N ILE A 9 34.20 10.11 30.92
CA ILE A 9 35.00 10.44 29.73
C ILE A 9 34.74 9.41 28.63
N GLY A 10 33.59 9.47 27.97
CA GLY A 10 33.26 8.56 26.85
C GLY A 10 31.77 8.26 26.70
N PRO A 11 31.36 7.73 25.54
CA PRO A 11 29.97 7.34 25.32
C PRO A 11 29.55 6.20 26.27
N GLU A 12 28.37 6.31 26.88
CA GLU A 12 27.78 5.23 27.70
C GLU A 12 27.47 3.99 26.84
N ARG A 13 27.53 2.80 27.44
CA ARG A 13 27.06 1.57 26.77
C ARG A 13 25.57 1.69 26.44
N LEU A 14 25.14 0.97 25.41
CA LEU A 14 23.75 0.91 24.98
C LEU A 14 22.85 0.39 26.09
N LYS A 15 21.67 0.99 26.23
CA LYS A 15 20.56 0.40 26.98
C LYS A 15 19.92 -0.67 26.10
N PHE A 16 20.54 -1.85 26.02
CA PHE A 16 20.06 -3.02 25.26
C PHE A 16 20.39 -4.30 26.02
N SER A 17 19.37 -5.08 26.39
CA SER A 17 19.57 -6.34 27.12
C SER A 17 19.93 -7.47 26.16
N ILE A 18 21.23 -7.73 25.99
CA ILE A 18 21.74 -8.85 25.17
C ILE A 18 21.26 -10.20 25.72
N ALA A 19 21.24 -10.37 27.05
CA ALA A 19 20.79 -11.60 27.68
C ALA A 19 19.31 -11.88 27.39
N GLY A 20 18.44 -10.86 27.55
CA GLY A 20 17.01 -10.99 27.23
C GLY A 20 16.76 -11.25 25.74
N ALA A 21 17.52 -10.60 24.85
CA ALA A 21 17.44 -10.85 23.42
C ALA A 21 17.85 -12.30 23.05
N LYS A 22 18.89 -12.86 23.68
CA LYS A 22 19.32 -14.27 23.48
C LYS A 22 18.25 -15.25 23.96
N GLU A 23 17.59 -14.96 25.08
CA GLU A 23 16.44 -15.75 25.56
C GLU A 23 15.29 -15.74 24.54
N HIS A 24 15.01 -14.60 23.90
CA HIS A 24 13.99 -14.50 22.85
C HIS A 24 14.34 -15.31 21.59
N VAL A 25 15.60 -15.27 21.14
CA VAL A 25 16.08 -16.10 20.01
C VAL A 25 15.87 -17.59 20.31
N ASN A 26 16.23 -18.03 21.51
CA ASN A 26 16.03 -19.43 21.92
C ASN A 26 14.55 -19.81 21.92
N TRP A 27 13.68 -18.92 22.40
CA TRP A 27 12.24 -19.14 22.39
C TRP A 27 11.68 -19.23 20.96
N LEU A 28 11.99 -18.28 20.08
CA LEU A 28 11.53 -18.27 18.68
C LEU A 28 11.96 -19.55 17.94
N ASN A 29 13.20 -19.98 18.17
CA ASN A 29 13.71 -21.22 17.59
C ASN A 29 13.00 -22.46 18.14
N SER A 30 12.58 -22.46 19.42
CA SER A 30 11.76 -23.52 19.99
C SER A 30 10.37 -23.53 19.38
N ALA A 31 9.70 -22.37 19.34
CA ALA A 31 8.36 -22.23 18.76
C ALA A 31 8.32 -22.67 17.30
N ALA A 32 9.35 -22.34 16.51
CA ALA A 32 9.44 -22.77 15.12
C ALA A 32 9.53 -24.31 14.99
N ARG A 33 10.28 -24.98 15.87
CA ARG A 33 10.35 -26.45 15.89
C ARG A 33 9.03 -27.07 16.32
N ASP A 34 8.36 -26.47 17.29
CA ASP A 34 7.07 -26.97 17.80
C ASP A 34 5.99 -26.88 16.70
N VAL A 35 5.90 -25.75 15.99
CA VAL A 35 4.99 -25.58 14.85
C VAL A 35 5.33 -26.56 13.73
N GLU A 36 6.62 -26.74 13.41
CA GLU A 36 7.06 -27.68 12.36
C GLU A 36 6.72 -29.14 12.70
N SER A 37 6.93 -29.55 13.97
CA SER A 37 6.56 -30.88 14.45
C SER A 37 5.05 -31.08 14.38
N ALA A 38 4.27 -30.12 14.88
CA ALA A 38 2.82 -30.19 14.85
C ALA A 38 2.27 -30.25 13.41
N ARG A 39 2.89 -29.51 12.47
CA ARG A 39 2.54 -29.51 11.05
C ARG A 39 2.74 -30.90 10.45
N SER A 40 3.94 -31.44 10.63
CA SER A 40 4.31 -32.74 10.08
C SER A 40 3.46 -33.88 10.65
N ASP A 41 3.19 -33.86 11.96
CA ASP A 41 2.29 -34.82 12.61
C ASP A 41 0.87 -34.73 12.06
N PHE A 42 0.34 -33.51 11.89
CA PHE A 42 -1.00 -33.29 11.34
C PHE A 42 -1.14 -33.85 9.92
N VAL A 43 -0.19 -33.53 9.02
CA VAL A 43 -0.20 -34.00 7.63
C VAL A 43 -0.08 -35.52 7.55
N LEU A 44 0.80 -36.13 8.36
CA LEU A 44 0.98 -37.59 8.41
C LEU A 44 -0.30 -38.32 8.86
N GLN A 45 -0.94 -37.82 9.93
CA GLN A 45 -2.17 -38.40 10.45
C GLN A 45 -3.33 -38.22 9.45
N ALA A 46 -3.42 -37.06 8.80
CA ALA A 46 -4.42 -36.80 7.77
C ALA A 46 -4.26 -37.73 6.55
N GLY A 47 -3.01 -37.97 6.13
CA GLY A 47 -2.71 -38.94 5.07
C GLY A 47 -3.22 -40.35 5.40
N SER A 48 -3.15 -40.76 6.67
CA SER A 48 -3.69 -42.05 7.13
C SER A 48 -5.23 -42.08 7.13
N ALA A 49 -5.88 -40.96 7.45
CA ALA A 49 -7.34 -40.83 7.39
C ALA A 49 -7.89 -40.80 5.95
N LEU A 50 -7.10 -40.28 5.00
CA LEU A 50 -7.44 -40.25 3.57
C LEU A 50 -7.39 -41.64 2.90
N VAL A 51 -6.80 -42.66 3.53
CA VAL A 51 -6.84 -44.04 3.04
C VAL A 51 -8.27 -44.56 3.08
N ASP A 52 -8.76 -45.02 1.92
CA ASP A 52 -10.15 -45.46 1.71
C ASP A 52 -11.20 -44.34 1.95
N PHE A 53 -10.81 -43.07 1.78
CA PHE A 53 -11.71 -41.91 1.84
C PHE A 53 -11.77 -41.21 0.48
N SER A 54 -12.95 -41.18 -0.15
CA SER A 54 -13.16 -40.66 -1.51
C SER A 54 -14.53 -40.01 -1.68
N GLY A 55 -14.62 -39.03 -2.58
CA GLY A 55 -15.83 -38.23 -2.82
C GLY A 55 -15.64 -36.79 -2.35
N PHE A 56 -16.70 -35.99 -2.42
CA PHE A 56 -16.64 -34.54 -2.19
C PHE A 56 -15.95 -34.16 -0.87
N PHE A 57 -16.35 -34.79 0.25
CA PHE A 57 -15.77 -34.45 1.56
C PHE A 57 -14.32 -34.92 1.73
N ALA A 58 -13.87 -35.90 0.94
CA ALA A 58 -12.46 -36.30 0.92
C ALA A 58 -11.59 -35.27 0.20
N ASP A 59 -12.15 -34.62 -0.83
CA ASP A 59 -11.47 -33.54 -1.55
C ASP A 59 -11.37 -32.29 -0.68
N VAL A 60 -12.46 -31.90 -0.01
CA VAL A 60 -12.47 -30.82 0.99
C VAL A 60 -11.41 -31.05 2.08
N PHE A 61 -11.35 -32.27 2.63
CA PHE A 61 -10.35 -32.60 3.64
C PHE A 61 -8.92 -32.49 3.10
N ARG A 62 -8.67 -32.93 1.86
CA ARG A 62 -7.34 -32.85 1.23
C ARG A 62 -6.90 -31.40 1.05
N ASP A 63 -7.82 -30.52 0.66
CA ASP A 63 -7.56 -29.09 0.53
C ASP A 63 -7.22 -28.45 1.88
N HIS A 64 -8.00 -28.77 2.93
CA HIS A 64 -7.74 -28.27 4.28
C HIS A 64 -6.38 -28.71 4.84
N VAL A 65 -5.96 -29.94 4.52
CA VAL A 65 -4.63 -30.46 4.87
C VAL A 65 -3.54 -29.71 4.13
N GLY A 66 -3.74 -29.44 2.83
CA GLY A 66 -2.83 -28.60 2.05
C GLY A 66 -2.69 -27.18 2.62
N TRP A 67 -3.79 -26.58 3.07
CA TRP A 67 -3.76 -25.27 3.72
C TRP A 67 -3.03 -25.30 5.07
N ALA A 68 -3.32 -26.31 5.91
CA ALA A 68 -2.64 -26.50 7.19
C ALA A 68 -1.11 -26.58 7.02
N ASP A 69 -0.69 -27.27 5.96
CA ASP A 69 0.70 -27.48 5.60
C ASP A 69 1.41 -26.18 5.18
N VAL A 70 0.80 -25.46 4.23
CA VAL A 70 1.32 -24.18 3.71
C VAL A 70 1.37 -23.12 4.82
N ASP A 71 0.30 -23.01 5.61
CA ASP A 71 0.24 -22.04 6.72
C ASP A 71 1.28 -22.37 7.79
N GLY A 72 1.47 -23.64 8.13
CA GLY A 72 2.51 -24.07 9.06
C GLY A 72 3.91 -23.72 8.57
N GLN A 73 4.21 -23.96 7.28
CA GLN A 73 5.50 -23.57 6.67
C GLN A 73 5.73 -22.06 6.72
N ASN A 74 4.69 -21.28 6.43
CA ASN A 74 4.72 -19.82 6.48
C ASN A 74 5.00 -19.28 7.89
N LEU A 75 4.39 -19.89 8.92
CA LEU A 75 4.65 -19.56 10.33
C LEU A 75 6.08 -19.88 10.76
N VAL A 76 6.59 -21.06 10.38
CA VAL A 76 7.98 -21.46 10.67
C VAL A 76 8.96 -20.47 10.05
N ALA A 77 8.75 -20.09 8.79
CA ALA A 77 9.60 -19.13 8.09
C ALA A 77 9.56 -17.74 8.76
N CYS A 78 8.38 -17.31 9.23
CA CYS A 78 8.22 -16.05 9.96
C CYS A 78 9.02 -16.05 11.27
N LEU A 79 8.87 -17.09 12.09
CA LEU A 79 9.59 -17.23 13.37
C LEU A 79 11.12 -17.29 13.20
N GLN A 80 11.59 -18.01 12.18
CA GLN A 80 13.03 -18.09 11.85
C GLN A 80 13.59 -16.75 11.36
N SER A 81 12.81 -15.98 10.60
CA SER A 81 13.18 -14.63 10.19
C SER A 81 13.31 -13.69 11.38
N MET A 82 12.34 -13.70 12.31
CA MET A 82 12.41 -12.92 13.55
C MET A 82 13.64 -13.28 14.39
N SER A 83 13.91 -14.58 14.55
CA SER A 83 15.08 -15.10 15.26
C SER A 83 16.40 -14.57 14.65
N SER A 84 16.47 -14.55 13.32
CA SER A 84 17.63 -14.04 12.59
C SER A 84 17.81 -12.53 12.75
N GLN A 85 16.71 -11.76 12.73
CA GLN A 85 16.73 -10.31 12.92
C GLN A 85 17.19 -9.93 14.34
N ILE A 86 16.67 -10.60 15.37
CA ILE A 86 17.10 -10.37 16.76
C ILE A 86 18.57 -10.77 16.93
N SER A 87 19.01 -11.85 16.29
CA SER A 87 20.43 -12.26 16.31
C SER A 87 21.33 -11.21 15.67
N ALA A 88 20.92 -10.58 14.56
CA ALA A 88 21.65 -9.49 13.94
C ALA A 88 21.73 -8.23 14.84
N LEU A 89 20.63 -7.90 15.53
CA LEU A 89 20.60 -6.81 16.52
C LEU A 89 21.55 -7.08 17.70
N ILE A 90 21.60 -8.32 18.19
CA ILE A 90 22.55 -8.73 19.25
C ILE A 90 23.98 -8.50 18.79
N THR A 91 24.37 -9.02 17.62
CA THR A 91 25.73 -8.87 17.10
C THR A 91 26.10 -7.40 16.94
N SER A 92 25.20 -6.59 16.35
CA SER A 92 25.45 -5.16 16.19
C SER A 92 25.54 -4.41 17.52
N ALA A 93 24.72 -4.76 18.51
CA ALA A 93 24.79 -4.16 19.83
C ALA A 93 26.12 -4.51 20.54
N GLU A 94 26.61 -5.74 20.37
CA GLU A 94 27.91 -6.18 20.89
C GLU A 94 29.06 -5.40 20.22
N GLU A 95 29.03 -5.23 18.90
CA GLU A 95 30.01 -4.44 18.13
C GLU A 95 30.02 -2.96 18.52
N GLU A 96 28.84 -2.35 18.65
CA GLU A 96 28.74 -0.94 19.06
C GLU A 96 29.21 -0.74 20.51
N ASN A 97 28.84 -1.63 21.43
CA ASN A 97 29.32 -1.55 22.81
C ASN A 97 30.84 -1.70 22.87
N ALA A 98 31.43 -2.62 22.10
CA ALA A 98 32.88 -2.76 21.98
C ALA A 98 33.54 -1.48 21.44
N ARG A 99 32.92 -0.82 20.46
CA ARG A 99 33.41 0.47 19.92
C ARG A 99 33.31 1.60 20.94
N ARG A 100 32.21 1.68 21.70
CA ARG A 100 32.01 2.64 22.79
C ARG A 100 33.03 2.47 23.89
N ASP A 101 33.31 1.22 24.28
CA ASP A 101 34.34 0.91 25.28
C ASP A 101 35.75 1.22 24.76
N GLY A 102 36.05 0.92 23.49
CA GLY A 102 37.33 1.27 22.86
C GLY A 102 37.58 2.77 22.81
N VAL A 103 36.56 3.57 22.46
CA VAL A 103 36.64 5.04 22.49
C VAL A 103 36.81 5.56 23.91
N ARG A 104 36.13 4.97 24.89
CA ARG A 104 36.32 5.33 26.31
C ARG A 104 37.77 5.09 26.74
N ALA A 105 38.32 3.90 26.45
CA ALA A 105 39.72 3.57 26.77
C ALA A 105 40.72 4.51 26.07
N ALA A 106 40.51 4.84 24.79
CA ALA A 106 41.37 5.76 24.06
C ALA A 106 41.31 7.19 24.60
N ARG A 107 40.12 7.65 25.03
CA ARG A 107 39.95 8.96 25.68
C ARG A 107 40.59 8.98 27.07
N GLU A 108 40.48 7.90 27.85
CA GLU A 108 41.17 7.77 29.14
C GLU A 108 42.69 7.83 28.98
N GLU A 109 43.26 7.10 28.00
CA GLU A 109 44.69 7.14 27.69
C GLU A 109 45.13 8.53 27.25
N LYS A 110 44.38 9.16 26.34
CA LYS A 110 44.72 10.51 25.85
C LYS A 110 44.63 11.57 26.94
N PHE A 111 43.66 11.44 27.85
CA PHE A 111 43.56 12.33 28.99
C PHE A 111 44.76 12.16 29.94
N ALA A 112 45.18 10.92 30.21
CA ALA A 112 46.35 10.63 31.05
C ALA A 112 47.66 11.15 30.42
N GLU A 113 47.82 11.05 29.09
CA GLU A 113 48.94 11.61 28.33
C GLU A 113 49.01 13.14 28.48
N LEU A 114 47.91 13.85 28.21
CA LEU A 114 47.84 15.30 28.34
C LEU A 114 48.04 15.76 29.79
N GLU A 115 47.56 14.99 30.78
CA GLU A 115 47.77 15.29 32.19
C GLU A 115 49.25 15.13 32.59
N LEU A 116 49.96 14.15 32.03
CA LEU A 116 51.39 13.97 32.23
C LEU A 116 52.21 15.09 31.57
N GLU A 117 51.87 15.49 30.35
CA GLU A 117 52.47 16.64 29.66
C GLU A 117 52.28 17.93 30.46
N TYR A 118 51.06 18.18 30.94
CA TYR A 118 50.76 19.31 31.81
C TYR A 118 51.61 19.31 33.09
N LYS A 119 51.72 18.16 33.77
CA LYS A 119 52.53 18.03 35.01
C LYS A 119 54.03 18.19 34.77
N THR A 120 54.55 17.76 33.63
CA THR A 120 55.98 17.84 33.30
C THR A 120 56.40 19.23 32.80
N GLN A 121 55.57 19.93 32.03
CA GLN A 121 55.82 21.32 31.63
C GLN A 121 55.83 22.29 32.83
N GLY A 122 55.10 21.98 33.90
CA GLY A 122 55.17 22.73 35.17
C GLY A 122 56.50 22.62 35.94
N THR A 123 57.44 21.77 35.50
CA THR A 123 58.72 21.51 36.21
C THR A 123 59.98 22.05 35.52
N THR A 124 59.89 22.63 34.31
CA THR A 124 61.07 23.03 33.50
C THR A 124 61.59 24.46 33.71
N GLY A 125 61.17 25.17 34.76
CA GLY A 125 61.87 26.38 35.22
C GLY A 125 61.75 27.64 34.33
N VAL A 126 60.91 27.63 33.30
CA VAL A 126 60.53 28.82 32.54
C VAL A 126 59.18 29.31 33.07
N GLY A 127 59.04 30.60 33.40
CA GLY A 127 57.89 31.21 34.09
C GLY A 127 56.51 30.90 33.48
N PRO A 128 55.40 31.20 34.19
CA PRO A 128 54.11 30.54 34.03
C PRO A 128 53.52 30.80 32.64
N ILE A 129 53.74 29.85 31.72
CA ILE A 129 52.85 29.69 30.58
C ILE A 129 51.56 29.14 31.19
N LEU A 130 50.45 29.88 31.07
CA LEU A 130 49.11 29.47 31.49
C LEU A 130 48.65 28.27 30.66
N VAL A 131 49.25 27.10 30.86
CA VAL A 131 48.75 25.84 30.30
C VAL A 131 47.62 25.42 31.23
N ALA A 132 46.38 25.43 30.72
CA ALA A 132 45.25 24.94 31.49
C ALA A 132 45.37 23.41 31.65
N ALA A 133 44.87 22.87 32.77
CA ALA A 133 44.73 21.43 32.92
C ALA A 133 43.81 20.89 31.82
N PRO A 134 44.10 19.69 31.26
CA PRO A 134 43.30 19.14 30.18
C PRO A 134 41.84 18.97 30.60
N THR A 135 40.93 19.33 29.71
CA THR A 135 39.49 19.21 29.93
C THR A 135 38.91 18.03 29.16
N VAL A 136 37.76 17.53 29.62
CA VAL A 136 37.04 16.45 28.92
C VAL A 136 36.72 16.86 27.48
N ALA A 137 36.26 18.10 27.27
CA ALA A 137 35.91 18.63 25.95
C ALA A 137 37.09 18.61 24.96
N GLU A 138 38.31 18.90 25.43
CA GLU A 138 39.52 18.84 24.59
C GLU A 138 39.82 17.40 24.13
N VAL A 139 39.68 16.42 25.03
CA VAL A 139 39.88 15.01 24.70
C VAL A 139 38.78 14.47 23.78
N GLU A 140 37.54 14.89 23.97
CA GLU A 140 36.43 14.53 23.09
C GLU A 140 36.57 15.10 21.67
N ALA A 141 37.17 16.30 21.53
CA ALA A 141 37.48 16.88 20.24
C ALA A 141 38.62 16.15 19.52
N LEU A 142 39.63 15.66 20.26
CA LEU A 142 40.74 14.88 19.71
C LEU A 142 40.33 13.45 19.32
N ILE A 143 39.38 12.86 20.04
CA ILE A 143 38.85 11.51 19.76
C ILE A 143 37.33 11.62 19.60
N PRO A 144 36.86 12.08 18.42
CA PRO A 144 35.44 12.22 18.15
C PRO A 144 34.75 10.86 18.07
N PHE A 145 33.47 10.83 18.45
CA PHE A 145 32.64 9.63 18.42
C PHE A 145 31.32 9.91 17.72
N LEU A 146 31.06 9.19 16.64
CA LEU A 146 29.75 9.14 15.98
C LEU A 146 29.09 7.79 16.31
N PRO A 147 27.88 7.74 16.91
CA PRO A 147 27.15 6.49 17.15
C PRO A 147 26.92 5.70 15.86
N GLY A 148 26.99 4.36 15.94
CA GLY A 148 26.54 3.49 14.86
C GLY A 148 25.02 3.55 14.71
N SER A 149 24.48 2.97 13.63
CA SER A 149 23.05 2.72 13.49
C SER A 149 22.77 1.23 13.64
N PRO A 150 21.62 0.83 14.22
CA PRO A 150 21.26 -0.57 14.27
C PRO A 150 21.08 -1.15 12.85
N PRO A 151 21.25 -2.46 12.66
CA PRO A 151 21.09 -3.10 11.36
C PRO A 151 19.67 -2.90 10.84
N SER A 152 19.54 -2.47 9.59
CA SER A 152 18.25 -2.43 8.90
C SER A 152 17.80 -3.87 8.63
N SER A 153 16.79 -4.36 9.36
CA SER A 153 16.20 -5.66 9.10
C SER A 153 15.51 -5.70 7.74
N ARG A 154 15.98 -6.57 6.83
CA ARG A 154 15.27 -6.87 5.58
C ARG A 154 14.16 -7.86 5.89
N THR A 155 12.92 -7.40 5.95
CA THR A 155 11.73 -8.28 5.92
C THR A 155 11.50 -8.90 4.53
N SER A 156 12.36 -8.58 3.56
CA SER A 156 12.29 -8.96 2.14
C SER A 156 12.55 -10.44 1.84
N ASP A 157 13.08 -11.24 2.76
CA ASP A 157 13.56 -12.60 2.46
C ASP A 157 12.55 -13.73 2.74
N VAL A 158 11.35 -13.40 3.24
CA VAL A 158 10.31 -14.42 3.47
C VAL A 158 9.37 -14.49 2.27
N SER A 159 9.72 -15.34 1.30
CA SER A 159 8.80 -15.77 0.25
C SER A 159 7.78 -16.73 0.85
N LEU A 160 6.65 -16.19 1.31
CA LEU A 160 5.53 -16.97 1.80
C LEU A 160 4.88 -17.70 0.61
N ARG A 161 4.63 -18.99 0.77
CA ARG A 161 3.97 -19.79 -0.26
C ARG A 161 2.52 -19.33 -0.38
N SER A 162 2.08 -19.08 -1.61
CA SER A 162 0.69 -18.77 -1.92
C SER A 162 -0.18 -20.00 -1.66
N ARG A 163 -1.31 -19.79 -1.01
CA ARG A 163 -2.36 -20.80 -0.90
C ARG A 163 -3.00 -20.98 -2.29
N GLU A 164 -3.06 -22.21 -2.77
CA GLU A 164 -3.87 -22.53 -3.94
C GLU A 164 -5.36 -22.62 -3.52
N THR A 165 -6.22 -21.91 -4.26
CA THR A 165 -7.67 -21.95 -4.06
C THR A 165 -8.21 -23.22 -4.71
N PRO A 166 -8.94 -24.08 -3.98
CA PRO A 166 -9.58 -25.23 -4.58
C PRO A 166 -10.64 -24.81 -5.59
N SER A 167 -10.91 -25.70 -6.54
CA SER A 167 -12.08 -25.58 -7.40
C SER A 167 -13.34 -25.58 -6.53
N GLY A 168 -14.10 -24.47 -6.54
CA GLY A 168 -15.39 -24.36 -5.87
C GLY A 168 -16.38 -25.38 -6.41
N GLY A 169 -16.46 -26.53 -5.77
CA GLY A 169 -17.50 -27.52 -5.98
C GLY A 169 -18.47 -27.45 -4.81
N SER A 170 -19.77 -27.38 -5.09
CA SER A 170 -20.78 -27.79 -4.11
C SER A 170 -20.97 -29.31 -4.20
N ALA A 171 -21.44 -29.93 -3.11
CA ALA A 171 -21.91 -31.30 -3.16
C ALA A 171 -22.96 -31.43 -4.27
N LYS A 172 -22.63 -32.17 -5.35
CA LYS A 172 -23.54 -32.33 -6.49
C LYS A 172 -24.79 -33.09 -6.04
N ALA A 173 -25.96 -32.69 -6.53
CA ALA A 173 -27.21 -33.44 -6.30
C ALA A 173 -27.04 -34.89 -6.79
N GLY A 174 -27.12 -35.86 -5.87
CA GLY A 174 -26.87 -37.28 -6.13
C GLY A 174 -25.43 -37.77 -5.89
N GLY A 175 -24.53 -36.91 -5.43
CA GLY A 175 -23.15 -37.25 -5.04
C GLY A 175 -23.08 -38.22 -3.86
N ARG A 176 -21.99 -38.98 -3.80
CA ARG A 176 -21.73 -39.95 -2.74
C ARG A 176 -20.28 -39.87 -2.29
N THR A 177 -20.10 -39.93 -0.98
CA THR A 177 -18.78 -39.99 -0.35
C THR A 177 -18.66 -41.33 0.37
N SER A 178 -17.49 -41.97 0.25
CA SER A 178 -17.16 -43.21 0.93
C SER A 178 -15.94 -43.07 1.82
N ALA A 179 -16.01 -43.61 3.03
CA ALA A 179 -14.93 -43.60 4.00
C ALA A 179 -14.89 -44.90 4.80
N ARG A 180 -13.72 -45.25 5.35
CA ARG A 180 -13.61 -46.21 6.46
C ARG A 180 -13.69 -45.44 7.80
N PRO A 181 -14.78 -45.59 8.59
CA PRO A 181 -14.98 -44.76 9.78
C PRO A 181 -13.85 -44.88 10.81
N GLY A 182 -13.26 -46.07 10.96
CA GLY A 182 -12.13 -46.29 11.87
C GLY A 182 -10.86 -45.48 11.52
N ASN A 183 -10.64 -45.15 10.24
CA ASN A 183 -9.49 -44.32 9.83
C ASN A 183 -9.72 -42.85 10.19
N LEU A 184 -10.93 -42.33 9.90
CA LEU A 184 -11.34 -40.98 10.28
C LEU A 184 -11.33 -40.79 11.80
N LYS A 185 -11.85 -41.77 12.55
CA LYS A 185 -11.88 -41.74 14.02
C LYS A 185 -10.47 -41.65 14.61
N LYS A 186 -9.49 -42.35 14.04
CA LYS A 186 -8.09 -42.27 14.51
C LYS A 186 -7.47 -40.88 14.34
N PHE A 187 -7.80 -40.16 13.25
CA PHE A 187 -7.34 -38.77 13.08
C PHE A 187 -8.04 -37.82 14.05
N ALA A 188 -9.35 -37.99 14.24
CA ALA A 188 -10.13 -37.19 15.18
C ALA A 188 -9.67 -37.38 16.64
N ASP A 189 -9.37 -38.62 17.03
CA ASP A 189 -8.97 -38.97 18.40
C ASP A 189 -7.47 -38.85 18.65
N ALA A 190 -6.66 -38.61 17.62
CA ALA A 190 -5.23 -38.39 17.80
C ALA A 190 -5.03 -37.13 18.65
N SER A 191 -4.53 -37.33 19.88
CA SER A 191 -4.14 -36.25 20.75
C SER A 191 -3.10 -35.38 20.05
N SER A 192 -3.35 -34.09 19.88
CA SER A 192 -2.26 -33.15 19.61
C SER A 192 -1.42 -33.09 20.88
N PRO A 193 -0.16 -33.58 20.90
CA PRO A 193 0.73 -33.42 22.06
C PRO A 193 0.99 -31.92 22.34
N TRP A 194 0.78 -31.10 21.31
CA TRP A 194 1.07 -29.69 21.24
C TRP A 194 -0.22 -28.90 21.48
N ARG A 195 -0.54 -28.65 22.75
CA ARG A 195 -1.43 -27.54 23.11
C ARG A 195 -0.56 -26.30 23.15
N TRP A 196 -0.84 -25.33 22.28
CA TRP A 196 -0.22 -24.02 22.40
C TRP A 196 -0.48 -23.49 23.82
N ASN A 197 0.56 -23.45 24.64
CA ASN A 197 0.50 -22.90 25.97
C ASN A 197 1.10 -21.49 25.90
N PRO A 198 0.30 -20.43 25.95
CA PRO A 198 0.76 -19.05 25.74
C PRO A 198 1.59 -18.51 26.91
N ILE A 199 2.14 -19.36 27.79
CA ILE A 199 3.02 -18.92 28.87
C ILE A 199 4.38 -18.60 28.25
N VAL A 200 4.44 -17.41 27.67
CA VAL A 200 5.66 -16.70 27.32
C VAL A 200 5.43 -15.27 27.80
N PRO A 201 6.37 -14.68 28.57
CA PRO A 201 6.09 -13.48 29.34
C PRO A 201 5.60 -12.33 28.47
N LEU A 202 4.56 -11.66 28.95
CA LEU A 202 3.91 -10.47 28.39
C LEU A 202 4.85 -9.25 28.20
N SER A 203 6.18 -9.42 28.25
CA SER A 203 7.21 -8.43 27.99
C SER A 203 7.74 -8.45 26.55
N LEU A 204 7.28 -9.40 25.71
CA LEU A 204 7.69 -9.55 24.31
C LEU A 204 7.19 -8.44 23.36
N ALA A 205 6.28 -7.57 23.82
CA ALA A 205 5.85 -6.39 23.07
C ALA A 205 6.69 -5.13 23.37
N ASN A 206 7.52 -5.12 24.42
CA ASN A 206 8.39 -4.01 24.77
C ASN A 206 9.35 -4.39 25.92
N PRO A 207 10.65 -4.68 25.70
CA PRO A 207 11.61 -4.50 26.77
C PRO A 207 11.73 -2.98 26.97
N ALA A 208 10.95 -2.43 27.89
CA ALA A 208 10.95 -1.02 28.22
C ALA A 208 12.40 -0.51 28.38
N GLY A 209 12.82 0.40 27.48
CA GLY A 209 14.12 1.07 27.52
C GLY A 209 15.22 0.56 26.58
N SER A 210 14.88 -0.12 25.46
CA SER A 210 15.85 -0.47 24.42
C SER A 210 16.08 0.68 23.41
N ASP A 211 17.28 1.26 23.38
CA ASP A 211 17.63 2.37 22.46
C ASP A 211 18.32 1.90 21.15
N TRP A 212 18.51 0.58 20.95
CA TRP A 212 19.30 0.01 19.83
C TRP A 212 18.48 -0.82 18.82
N GLY A 213 17.15 -0.70 18.86
CA GLY A 213 16.23 -1.34 17.90
C GLY A 213 15.21 -2.30 18.54
N HIS A 214 14.14 -2.59 17.79
CA HIS A 214 13.05 -3.49 18.19
C HIS A 214 12.61 -4.38 17.02
N VAL A 215 12.08 -5.57 17.31
CA VAL A 215 11.46 -6.47 16.31
C VAL A 215 10.02 -6.70 16.74
N SER A 216 9.06 -6.18 15.96
CA SER A 216 7.63 -6.47 16.17
C SER A 216 7.31 -7.90 15.75
N ASP A 217 6.36 -8.54 16.45
CA ASP A 217 5.88 -9.88 16.09
C ASP A 217 4.93 -9.88 14.90
N GLY A 218 4.42 -8.70 14.48
CA GLY A 218 3.55 -8.55 13.32
C GLY A 218 2.30 -9.45 13.37
N GLY A 219 1.85 -9.83 14.57
CA GLY A 219 0.72 -10.75 14.77
C GLY A 219 1.08 -12.24 14.62
N ALA A 220 2.35 -12.62 14.46
CA ALA A 220 2.80 -14.01 14.32
C ALA A 220 2.38 -14.90 15.50
N ILE A 221 2.34 -14.37 16.73
CA ILE A 221 1.93 -15.10 17.93
C ILE A 221 0.42 -15.40 17.91
N ALA A 222 -0.38 -14.40 17.56
CA ALA A 222 -1.83 -14.57 17.40
C ALA A 222 -2.14 -15.54 16.25
N ALA A 223 -1.37 -15.44 15.16
CA ALA A 223 -1.42 -16.31 14.01
C ALA A 223 -1.18 -17.79 14.41
N ILE A 224 -0.10 -18.12 15.14
CA ILE A 224 0.15 -19.49 15.62
C ILE A 224 -1.05 -20.03 16.41
N SER A 225 -1.62 -19.22 17.30
CA SER A 225 -2.79 -19.60 18.10
C SER A 225 -3.99 -19.95 17.22
N LYS A 226 -4.27 -19.13 16.20
CA LYS A 226 -5.33 -19.38 15.20
C LYS A 226 -5.07 -20.67 14.41
N TRP A 227 -3.83 -20.94 14.00
CA TRP A 227 -3.47 -22.16 13.27
C TRP A 227 -3.76 -23.44 14.06
N TYR A 228 -3.37 -23.47 15.33
CA TYR A 228 -3.68 -24.60 16.23
C TYR A 228 -5.18 -24.77 16.45
N ALA A 229 -5.92 -23.67 16.63
CA ALA A 229 -7.38 -23.71 16.80
C ALA A 229 -8.09 -24.26 15.56
N ALA A 230 -7.70 -23.81 14.36
CA ALA A 230 -8.27 -24.29 13.11
C ALA A 230 -7.96 -25.79 12.87
N ASN A 231 -6.75 -26.25 13.18
CA ASN A 231 -6.41 -27.67 13.11
C ASN A 231 -7.21 -28.52 14.12
N ALA A 232 -7.59 -27.96 15.27
CA ALA A 232 -8.45 -28.63 16.24
C ALA A 232 -9.89 -28.74 15.74
N LYS A 233 -10.48 -27.65 15.22
CA LYS A 233 -11.80 -27.65 14.58
C LYS A 233 -11.88 -28.70 13.44
N GLU A 234 -10.82 -28.84 12.65
CA GLU A 234 -10.75 -29.84 11.57
C GLU A 234 -10.86 -31.28 12.10
N ARG A 235 -10.24 -31.57 13.26
CA ARG A 235 -10.34 -32.89 13.89
C ARG A 235 -11.76 -33.17 14.39
N GLU A 236 -12.45 -32.16 14.91
CA GLU A 236 -13.85 -32.27 15.32
C GLU A 236 -14.76 -32.57 14.12
N TRP A 237 -14.54 -31.85 13.01
CA TRP A 237 -15.26 -32.06 11.74
C TRP A 237 -15.08 -33.48 11.20
N ILE A 238 -13.84 -33.98 11.13
CA ILE A 238 -13.56 -35.38 10.75
C ILE A 238 -14.15 -36.39 11.75
N GLY A 239 -14.16 -36.07 13.05
CA GLY A 239 -14.78 -36.89 14.08
C GLY A 239 -16.30 -37.04 13.89
N LYS A 240 -16.95 -35.96 13.45
CA LYS A 240 -18.37 -35.96 13.10
C LYS A 240 -18.63 -36.84 11.87
N LEU A 241 -17.83 -36.69 10.80
CA LEU A 241 -17.87 -37.56 9.63
C LEU A 241 -17.71 -39.05 10.01
N ALA A 242 -16.72 -39.37 10.85
CA ALA A 242 -16.50 -40.73 11.36
C ALA A 242 -17.73 -41.30 12.07
N THR A 243 -18.43 -40.46 12.84
CA THR A 243 -19.64 -40.83 13.57
C THR A 243 -20.79 -41.13 12.61
N GLU A 244 -21.02 -40.28 11.62
CA GLU A 244 -22.10 -40.49 10.64
C GLU A 244 -21.87 -41.74 9.78
N PHE A 245 -20.64 -41.98 9.30
CA PHE A 245 -20.32 -43.22 8.60
C PHE A 245 -20.45 -44.47 9.50
N SER A 246 -20.17 -44.35 10.80
CA SER A 246 -20.34 -45.46 11.74
C SER A 246 -21.81 -45.82 11.98
N LYS A 247 -22.73 -44.84 12.01
CA LYS A 247 -24.18 -45.10 12.12
C LYS A 247 -24.71 -45.94 10.94
N ALA A 248 -24.07 -45.82 9.77
CA ALA A 248 -24.45 -46.54 8.56
C ALA A 248 -23.98 -48.00 8.49
N GLY A 249 -23.27 -48.53 9.51
CA GLY A 249 -22.92 -49.95 9.56
C GLY A 249 -21.67 -50.35 10.36
N GLY A 250 -21.28 -49.62 11.41
CA GLY A 250 -20.12 -49.94 12.25
C GLY A 250 -18.76 -49.52 11.69
N SER A 251 -17.69 -49.64 12.49
CA SER A 251 -16.39 -48.97 12.27
C SER A 251 -15.38 -49.67 11.35
N GLY A 252 -15.56 -50.97 11.05
CA GLY A 252 -14.53 -51.80 10.41
C GLY A 252 -14.55 -51.87 8.87
N GLY A 253 -15.65 -51.52 8.22
CA GLY A 253 -15.83 -51.64 6.77
C GLY A 253 -15.87 -50.30 6.03
N LEU A 254 -15.67 -50.32 4.71
CA LEU A 254 -15.94 -49.16 3.85
C LEU A 254 -17.44 -48.86 3.86
N ARG A 255 -17.80 -47.59 3.99
CA ARG A 255 -19.19 -47.11 4.04
C ARG A 255 -19.36 -45.99 3.03
N THR A 256 -20.54 -45.93 2.41
CA THR A 256 -20.87 -44.91 1.40
C THR A 256 -22.18 -44.25 1.78
N LEU A 257 -22.16 -42.92 1.94
CA LEU A 257 -23.32 -42.09 2.23
C LEU A 257 -23.59 -41.13 1.07
N SER A 258 -24.80 -40.60 0.97
CA SER A 258 -25.06 -39.49 0.05
C SER A 258 -24.44 -38.21 0.61
N ASP A 259 -23.94 -37.36 -0.28
CA ASP A 259 -23.30 -36.11 0.15
C ASP A 259 -24.29 -35.17 0.84
N GLY A 260 -25.56 -35.18 0.42
CA GLY A 260 -26.64 -34.43 1.09
C GLY A 260 -26.88 -34.89 2.53
N ALA A 261 -26.88 -36.20 2.81
CA ALA A 261 -27.08 -36.67 4.18
C ALA A 261 -25.91 -36.31 5.11
N ILE A 262 -24.69 -36.30 4.57
CA ILE A 262 -23.50 -35.82 5.30
C ILE A 262 -23.62 -34.30 5.54
N ALA A 263 -23.98 -33.53 4.51
CA ALA A 263 -24.14 -32.08 4.61
C ALA A 263 -25.21 -31.67 5.64
N ASP A 264 -26.36 -32.33 5.65
CA ASP A 264 -27.43 -32.10 6.63
C ASP A 264 -26.94 -32.40 8.06
N ALA A 265 -26.22 -33.51 8.25
CA ALA A 265 -25.71 -33.92 9.56
C ALA A 265 -24.60 -33.00 10.09
N LEU A 266 -23.80 -32.41 9.20
CA LEU A 266 -22.80 -31.40 9.51
C LEU A 266 -23.47 -30.06 9.85
N THR A 267 -24.43 -29.61 9.03
CA THR A 267 -25.22 -28.40 9.25
C THR A 267 -25.96 -28.44 10.58
N ALA A 268 -26.59 -29.57 10.92
CA ALA A 268 -27.28 -29.76 12.19
C ALA A 268 -26.34 -29.71 13.41
N ALA A 269 -25.03 -29.93 13.21
CA ALA A 269 -24.01 -29.79 14.24
C ALA A 269 -23.34 -28.39 14.25
N GLY A 270 -23.81 -27.46 13.41
CA GLY A 270 -23.17 -26.15 13.23
C GLY A 270 -21.79 -26.24 12.59
N MET A 271 -21.51 -27.32 11.87
CA MET A 271 -20.23 -27.58 11.22
C MET A 271 -20.42 -27.41 9.71
N TYR A 272 -19.77 -26.43 9.09
CA TYR A 272 -19.83 -26.25 7.64
C TYR A 272 -18.64 -26.97 6.97
N PRO A 273 -18.77 -27.43 5.71
CA PRO A 273 -17.63 -27.91 4.94
C PRO A 273 -16.72 -26.73 4.59
N GLY A 274 -15.85 -26.37 5.53
CA GLY A 274 -14.89 -25.29 5.38
C GLY A 274 -14.08 -25.13 6.65
N ARG A 275 -12.75 -25.04 6.49
CA ARG A 275 -11.87 -24.56 7.56
C ARG A 275 -12.18 -23.08 7.76
N GLU A 276 -13.04 -22.77 8.72
CA GLU A 276 -13.21 -21.41 9.23
C GLU A 276 -11.85 -20.91 9.72
N ASP A 277 -11.52 -19.67 9.38
CA ASP A 277 -10.32 -18.95 9.81
C ASP A 277 -9.03 -19.32 9.06
N GLY A 278 -8.81 -18.61 7.94
CA GLY A 278 -7.46 -18.45 7.41
C GLY A 278 -6.60 -17.66 8.39
N LEU A 279 -5.30 -17.95 8.44
CA LEU A 279 -4.34 -17.14 9.18
C LEU A 279 -4.21 -15.74 8.57
N GLU A 280 -4.98 -14.80 9.11
CA GLU A 280 -4.78 -13.39 8.82
C GLU A 280 -3.62 -12.85 9.65
N LEU A 281 -2.46 -12.70 9.00
CA LEU A 281 -1.45 -11.73 9.43
C LEU A 281 -1.98 -10.36 9.01
N GLU A 282 -2.47 -9.59 9.99
CA GLU A 282 -2.94 -8.23 9.73
C GLU A 282 -1.78 -7.37 9.22
N LEU A 283 -2.10 -6.57 8.20
CA LEU A 283 -1.21 -5.58 7.64
C LEU A 283 -1.77 -4.19 7.94
N PRO A 284 -0.92 -3.15 8.02
CA PRO A 284 -1.39 -1.78 8.07
C PRO A 284 -2.34 -1.55 6.88
N GLN A 285 -3.59 -1.25 7.18
CA GLN A 285 -4.62 -0.99 6.19
C GLN A 285 -4.36 0.38 5.55
N THR A 286 -4.45 0.44 4.23
CA THR A 286 -4.42 1.69 3.47
C THR A 286 -5.85 2.01 3.03
N PHE A 287 -6.45 3.03 3.63
CA PHE A 287 -7.78 3.52 3.30
C PHE A 287 -7.78 4.30 1.98
N GLY A 288 -8.85 4.30 1.19
CA GLY A 288 -8.93 5.09 -0.05
C GLY A 288 -8.87 4.24 -1.32
N THR A 289 -8.85 4.91 -2.50
CA THR A 289 -8.87 4.19 -3.79
C THR A 289 -7.50 3.66 -4.17
N MET A 290 -7.25 2.37 -3.90
CA MET A 290 -6.08 1.69 -4.47
C MET A 290 -6.33 1.29 -5.93
N PRO A 291 -5.48 1.68 -6.90
CA PRO A 291 -5.65 1.31 -8.30
C PRO A 291 -5.54 -0.20 -8.57
N SER A 292 -4.90 -0.94 -7.67
CA SER A 292 -4.62 -2.37 -7.81
C SER A 292 -5.61 -3.28 -7.08
N THR A 293 -6.67 -2.73 -6.48
CA THR A 293 -7.71 -3.53 -5.79
C THR A 293 -8.97 -3.63 -6.65
N GLY A 294 -9.91 -4.50 -6.27
CA GLY A 294 -11.19 -4.64 -6.93
C GLY A 294 -12.27 -3.77 -6.27
N TYR A 295 -13.20 -3.27 -7.08
CA TYR A 295 -14.40 -2.60 -6.61
C TYR A 295 -15.62 -3.21 -7.29
N ALA A 296 -16.72 -3.27 -6.57
CA ALA A 296 -18.02 -3.67 -7.09
C ALA A 296 -19.09 -2.70 -6.63
N ALA A 297 -20.12 -2.51 -7.46
CA ALA A 297 -21.25 -1.61 -7.21
C ALA A 297 -20.81 -0.16 -6.89
N ASP A 298 -21.50 0.54 -6.00
CA ASP A 298 -21.29 1.97 -5.68
C ASP A 298 -20.41 2.10 -4.41
N PRO A 299 -19.12 2.43 -4.56
CA PRO A 299 -18.18 1.32 -4.67
C PRO A 299 -17.88 0.66 -3.32
N VAL A 300 -18.00 -0.66 -3.32
CA VAL A 300 -17.52 -1.53 -2.25
C VAL A 300 -16.19 -2.12 -2.67
N ASN A 301 -15.16 -1.95 -1.83
CA ASN A 301 -13.85 -2.56 -2.09
C ASN A 301 -13.93 -4.07 -1.86
N THR A 302 -13.65 -4.87 -2.89
CA THR A 302 -13.80 -6.33 -2.81
C THR A 302 -12.69 -7.03 -2.01
N ALA A 303 -11.62 -6.32 -1.63
CA ALA A 303 -10.57 -6.89 -0.78
C ALA A 303 -10.82 -6.70 0.72
N THR A 304 -11.53 -5.64 1.11
CA THR A 304 -11.72 -5.25 2.51
C THR A 304 -13.18 -5.20 2.93
N GLY A 305 -14.10 -5.07 1.97
CA GLY A 305 -15.55 -4.97 2.18
C GLY A 305 -16.03 -3.57 2.58
N ASN A 306 -15.14 -2.59 2.70
CA ASN A 306 -15.54 -1.24 3.05
C ASN A 306 -16.31 -0.57 1.91
N PHE A 307 -17.39 0.14 2.27
CA PHE A 307 -17.97 1.17 1.42
C PHE A 307 -17.05 2.38 1.38
N ILE A 308 -16.82 2.91 0.18
CA ILE A 308 -16.09 4.14 -0.07
C ILE A 308 -16.92 5.12 -0.90
N GLU A 309 -16.84 6.42 -0.56
CA GLU A 309 -17.58 7.48 -1.27
C GLU A 309 -16.63 8.61 -1.68
N PRO A 310 -16.06 8.57 -2.90
CA PRO A 310 -15.22 9.64 -3.43
C PRO A 310 -16.04 10.83 -3.92
N GLU A 311 -15.68 12.03 -3.49
CA GLU A 311 -16.41 13.27 -3.76
C GLU A 311 -15.48 14.35 -4.31
N SER A 312 -15.99 15.15 -5.24
CA SER A 312 -15.25 16.26 -5.85
C SER A 312 -15.98 17.58 -5.63
N ASP A 313 -15.52 18.33 -4.63
CA ASP A 313 -16.12 19.63 -4.31
C ASP A 313 -15.65 20.72 -5.26
N CYS A 314 -14.46 20.57 -5.86
CA CYS A 314 -13.94 21.44 -6.90
C CYS A 314 -12.96 20.70 -7.81
N GLU A 315 -13.17 20.79 -9.12
CA GLU A 315 -12.24 20.34 -10.14
C GLU A 315 -11.88 21.49 -11.08
N GLY A 316 -10.60 21.82 -11.12
CA GLY A 316 -10.07 22.75 -12.10
C GLY A 316 -10.17 22.19 -13.51
N THR A 317 -10.23 23.08 -14.49
CA THR A 317 -10.29 22.73 -15.92
C THR A 317 -9.11 23.30 -16.68
N GLY A 318 -8.78 22.69 -17.82
CA GLY A 318 -7.72 23.15 -18.72
C GLY A 318 -6.38 23.30 -18.02
N ALA A 319 -5.77 24.48 -18.13
CA ALA A 319 -4.46 24.78 -17.55
C ALA A 319 -4.43 24.84 -16.01
N ALA A 320 -5.59 24.80 -15.35
CA ALA A 320 -5.71 24.78 -13.90
C ALA A 320 -6.25 23.45 -13.37
N ALA A 321 -6.19 22.37 -14.17
CA ALA A 321 -6.72 21.05 -13.79
C ALA A 321 -6.10 20.45 -12.51
N SER A 322 -4.91 20.89 -12.10
CA SER A 322 -4.31 20.48 -10.84
C SER A 322 -4.96 21.11 -9.60
N LEU A 323 -5.76 22.18 -9.76
CA LEU A 323 -6.50 22.82 -8.67
C LEU A 323 -7.76 22.00 -8.36
N SER A 324 -7.65 21.07 -7.42
CA SER A 324 -8.76 20.25 -6.97
C SER A 324 -8.94 20.29 -5.45
N LEU A 325 -10.19 20.10 -5.02
CA LEU A 325 -10.57 19.83 -3.65
C LEU A 325 -11.49 18.61 -3.65
N THR A 326 -11.02 17.53 -3.04
CA THR A 326 -11.74 16.25 -2.98
C THR A 326 -11.96 15.81 -1.54
N ARG A 327 -12.93 14.91 -1.35
CA ARG A 327 -13.22 14.24 -0.08
C ARG A 327 -13.45 12.76 -0.35
N MET A 328 -13.20 11.91 0.63
CA MET A 328 -13.33 10.46 0.50
C MET A 328 -13.86 9.90 1.80
N TYR A 329 -15.06 9.32 1.77
CA TYR A 329 -15.55 8.53 2.90
C TYR A 329 -15.02 7.10 2.84
N ASN A 330 -14.82 6.50 4.00
CA ASN A 330 -14.46 5.11 4.15
C ASN A 330 -15.10 4.54 5.43
N SER A 331 -15.98 3.56 5.27
CA SER A 331 -16.69 2.91 6.40
C SER A 331 -15.78 2.21 7.41
N GLN A 332 -14.58 1.79 7.03
CA GLN A 332 -13.60 1.18 7.93
C GLN A 332 -12.59 2.19 8.50
N ASP A 333 -12.58 3.45 8.05
CA ASP A 333 -11.74 4.48 8.65
C ASP A 333 -12.41 5.02 9.91
N GLU A 334 -11.82 4.73 11.07
CA GLU A 334 -12.28 5.26 12.36
C GLU A 334 -11.73 6.67 12.65
N GLY A 335 -10.87 7.19 11.77
CA GLY A 335 -10.32 8.52 11.85
C GLY A 335 -11.37 9.62 11.69
N VAL A 336 -11.04 10.82 12.16
CA VAL A 336 -11.87 12.01 12.00
C VAL A 336 -11.10 13.04 11.19
N GLY A 337 -11.41 13.14 9.90
CA GLY A 337 -10.90 14.22 9.06
C GLY A 337 -11.70 15.51 9.20
N VAL A 338 -11.32 16.51 8.42
CA VAL A 338 -11.90 17.86 8.50
C VAL A 338 -13.41 17.87 8.22
N PHE A 339 -13.91 16.91 7.44
CA PHE A 339 -15.33 16.71 7.12
C PHE A 339 -16.06 15.70 8.00
N GLY A 340 -15.45 15.23 9.09
CA GLY A 340 -16.08 14.33 10.06
C GLY A 340 -15.50 12.93 10.09
N PRO A 341 -16.10 12.04 10.91
CA PRO A 341 -15.68 10.65 11.03
C PRO A 341 -15.71 9.92 9.68
N GLY A 342 -14.69 9.10 9.40
CA GLY A 342 -14.57 8.31 8.17
C GLY A 342 -14.27 9.13 6.91
N TRP A 343 -14.15 10.46 6.99
CA TRP A 343 -13.82 11.31 5.85
C TRP A 343 -12.34 11.68 5.84
N SER A 344 -11.73 11.61 4.66
CA SER A 344 -10.42 12.20 4.33
C SER A 344 -10.57 13.22 3.19
N SER A 345 -9.66 14.19 3.08
CA SER A 345 -9.74 15.24 2.06
C SER A 345 -8.36 15.76 1.65
N THR A 346 -8.28 16.46 0.52
CA THR A 346 -7.13 17.32 0.16
C THR A 346 -6.69 18.22 1.32
N LEU A 347 -7.62 18.67 2.16
CA LEU A 347 -7.33 19.51 3.33
C LEU A 347 -6.66 18.76 4.49
N ASP A 348 -6.79 17.44 4.53
CA ASP A 348 -6.21 16.57 5.56
C ASP A 348 -4.79 16.09 5.22
N MET A 349 -4.31 16.40 4.01
CA MET A 349 -2.99 15.97 3.53
C MET A 349 -1.87 16.44 4.45
N ARG A 350 -1.01 15.50 4.85
CA ARG A 350 0.12 15.74 5.74
C ARG A 350 1.11 14.58 5.71
N LEU A 351 2.30 14.85 6.25
CA LEU A 351 3.32 13.84 6.51
C LEU A 351 3.39 13.63 8.03
N GLU A 352 3.20 12.40 8.48
CA GLU A 352 3.35 12.01 9.88
C GLU A 352 4.69 11.29 10.07
N PHE A 353 5.30 11.42 11.24
CA PHE A 353 6.62 10.84 11.52
C PHE A 353 6.62 10.00 12.78
N THR A 354 7.40 8.94 12.75
CA THR A 354 7.98 8.30 13.93
C THR A 354 9.50 8.24 13.76
N ASP A 355 10.21 7.71 14.76
CA ASP A 355 11.68 7.56 14.69
C ASP A 355 12.12 6.63 13.54
N GLU A 356 11.23 5.76 13.04
CA GLU A 356 11.56 4.69 12.09
C GLU A 356 10.88 4.82 10.72
N ARG A 357 9.85 5.66 10.60
CA ARG A 357 9.08 5.83 9.35
C ARG A 357 8.48 7.21 9.20
N ALA A 358 8.26 7.61 7.95
CA ALA A 358 7.36 8.69 7.58
C ALA A 358 6.13 8.10 6.91
N GLU A 359 4.97 8.72 7.10
CA GLU A 359 3.70 8.29 6.52
C GLU A 359 2.99 9.46 5.87
N PHE A 360 2.84 9.42 4.56
CA PHE A 360 2.09 10.43 3.82
C PHE A 360 0.61 10.05 3.84
N VAL A 361 -0.19 10.86 4.55
CA VAL A 361 -1.65 10.81 4.50
C VAL A 361 -2.12 11.59 3.27
N MET A 362 -2.65 10.86 2.30
CA MET A 362 -3.13 11.39 1.02
C MET A 362 -4.56 11.93 1.13
N ALA A 363 -5.00 12.64 0.10
CA ALA A 363 -6.35 13.24 0.05
C ALA A 363 -7.50 12.22 0.10
N ASP A 364 -7.23 10.98 -0.29
CA ASP A 364 -8.17 9.86 -0.30
C ASP A 364 -8.10 9.01 0.99
N GLY A 365 -7.28 9.42 1.96
CA GLY A 365 -7.05 8.67 3.20
C GLY A 365 -5.95 7.62 3.10
N ARG A 366 -5.36 7.38 1.92
CA ARG A 366 -4.25 6.42 1.79
C ARG A 366 -3.07 6.89 2.58
N ARG A 367 -2.42 5.92 3.21
CA ARG A 367 -1.21 6.10 3.97
C ARG A 367 -0.05 5.46 3.23
N VAL A 368 0.86 6.28 2.71
CA VAL A 368 2.06 5.81 2.01
C VAL A 368 3.23 5.84 2.99
N LEU A 369 3.76 4.67 3.31
CA LEU A 369 4.81 4.49 4.31
C LEU A 369 6.19 4.52 3.67
N TYR A 370 7.08 5.34 4.22
CA TYR A 370 8.49 5.46 3.83
C TYR A 370 9.38 4.98 4.99
N PRO A 371 10.18 3.92 4.80
CA PRO A 371 11.14 3.50 5.80
C PRO A 371 12.27 4.52 5.93
N ARG A 372 12.84 4.64 7.14
CA ARG A 372 14.06 5.42 7.36
C ARG A 372 15.22 4.81 6.57
N GLU A 373 15.97 5.65 5.84
CA GLU A 373 17.16 5.24 5.10
C GLU A 373 18.31 6.20 5.43
N GLY A 374 19.14 5.82 6.41
CA GLY A 374 20.17 6.68 6.97
C GLY A 374 19.59 7.95 7.59
N ALA A 375 20.08 9.12 7.16
CA ALA A 375 19.55 10.41 7.59
C ALA A 375 18.28 10.84 6.83
N GLY A 376 17.91 10.13 5.76
CA GLY A 376 16.76 10.44 4.90
C GLY A 376 15.70 9.35 4.93
N TRP A 377 14.95 9.26 3.82
CA TRP A 377 13.84 8.35 3.65
C TRP A 377 14.02 7.54 2.37
N GLY A 378 13.65 6.26 2.43
CA GLY A 378 13.73 5.39 1.28
C GLY A 378 12.50 5.47 0.39
N ARG A 379 12.46 4.61 -0.62
CA ARG A 379 11.26 4.38 -1.43
C ARG A 379 10.12 3.86 -0.56
N ALA A 380 8.90 4.29 -0.87
CA ALA A 380 7.69 3.81 -0.22
C ALA A 380 7.57 2.28 -0.27
N VAL A 381 7.04 1.72 0.82
CA VAL A 381 6.63 0.32 0.86
C VAL A 381 5.48 0.12 -0.11
N ARG A 382 5.64 -0.79 -1.08
CA ARG A 382 4.59 -1.21 -2.03
C ARG A 382 4.02 -0.07 -2.88
N GLY A 383 4.84 0.91 -3.21
CA GLY A 383 4.48 1.98 -4.14
C GLY A 383 5.67 2.59 -4.86
N ASN A 384 5.39 3.30 -5.95
CA ASN A 384 6.37 4.07 -6.69
C ASN A 384 6.37 5.51 -6.19
N TYR A 385 6.67 5.68 -4.90
CA TYR A 385 6.82 7.00 -4.29
C TYR A 385 8.17 7.09 -3.59
N TRP A 386 8.79 8.27 -3.65
CA TRP A 386 10.07 8.56 -3.01
C TRP A 386 9.95 9.84 -2.21
N LEU A 387 10.46 9.81 -0.98
CA LEU A 387 10.47 10.94 -0.08
C LEU A 387 11.91 11.45 0.06
N ALA A 388 12.14 12.71 -0.25
CA ALA A 388 13.47 13.32 -0.14
C ALA A 388 13.37 14.77 0.32
N GLU A 389 14.45 15.27 0.91
CA GLU A 389 14.61 16.70 1.16
C GLU A 389 15.14 17.38 -0.10
N GLU A 390 14.43 18.40 -0.60
CA GLU A 390 14.76 19.04 -1.89
C GLU A 390 14.90 20.57 -1.76
N GLU A 391 15.62 21.18 -2.69
CA GLU A 391 15.73 22.65 -2.76
C GLU A 391 14.40 23.30 -3.16
N PRO A 392 13.93 24.37 -2.48
CA PRO A 392 12.62 25.00 -2.74
C PRO A 392 12.40 25.45 -4.19
N ARG A 393 13.48 25.71 -4.94
CA ARG A 393 13.43 26.11 -6.36
C ARG A 393 12.87 25.01 -7.28
N LEU A 394 13.01 23.73 -6.92
CA LEU A 394 12.57 22.58 -7.73
C LEU A 394 11.06 22.27 -7.61
N ALA A 395 10.38 22.87 -6.63
CA ALA A 395 8.93 22.68 -6.42
C ALA A 395 8.08 23.87 -6.91
N GLY A 396 8.67 24.84 -7.64
CA GLY A 396 7.92 26.03 -8.07
C GLY A 396 7.26 26.80 -6.91
N LEU A 397 7.78 26.64 -5.68
CA LEU A 397 7.30 27.30 -4.45
C LEU A 397 7.87 28.71 -4.26
N SER A 398 8.65 29.20 -5.23
CA SER A 398 9.17 30.57 -5.26
C SER A 398 8.02 31.59 -5.15
N GLY A 399 8.01 32.38 -4.08
CA GLY A 399 6.94 33.35 -3.79
C GLY A 399 5.88 32.90 -2.80
N VAL A 400 6.06 31.75 -2.11
CA VAL A 400 5.39 31.60 -0.82
C VAL A 400 5.98 32.73 0.02
N GLY A 401 5.16 33.69 0.43
CA GLY A 401 5.57 34.65 1.45
C GLY A 401 5.76 33.88 2.75
N ALA A 402 6.72 34.28 3.56
CA ALA A 402 6.83 33.85 4.96
C ALA A 402 5.63 34.34 5.78
N THR A 403 4.43 33.91 5.42
CA THR A 403 3.13 34.22 6.02
C THR A 403 2.43 32.87 6.11
N THR A 404 2.68 32.01 7.09
CA THR A 404 2.83 32.21 8.52
C THR A 404 3.48 30.93 9.06
N HIS A 405 4.53 31.05 9.88
CA HIS A 405 5.26 29.98 10.59
C HIS A 405 5.83 28.80 9.73
N SER A 406 7.16 28.83 9.55
CA SER A 406 8.10 27.67 9.65
C SER A 406 9.01 27.32 8.46
N TRP A 407 8.76 27.75 7.21
CA TRP A 407 9.59 27.27 6.09
C TRP A 407 10.62 28.28 5.55
N ALA A 408 10.63 29.52 6.04
CA ALA A 408 11.59 30.54 5.59
C ALA A 408 13.02 30.21 6.05
N GLY A 409 13.72 29.38 5.29
CA GLY A 409 15.12 28.98 5.52
C GLY A 409 15.38 27.46 5.55
N SER A 410 14.33 26.63 5.62
CA SER A 410 14.45 25.16 5.67
C SER A 410 14.05 24.52 4.34
N ARG A 411 14.73 23.45 3.93
CA ARG A 411 14.37 22.70 2.72
C ARG A 411 13.08 21.90 2.98
N PRO A 412 12.11 21.89 2.04
CA PRO A 412 10.91 21.07 2.16
C PRO A 412 11.22 19.58 1.98
N LEU A 413 10.36 18.76 2.57
CA LEU A 413 10.26 17.34 2.26
C LEU A 413 9.33 17.17 1.06
N VAL A 414 9.79 16.46 0.03
CA VAL A 414 9.06 16.28 -1.21
C VAL A 414 8.83 14.78 -1.45
N VAL A 415 7.56 14.42 -1.59
CA VAL A 415 7.15 13.12 -2.12
C VAL A 415 7.05 13.24 -3.63
N ARG A 416 7.67 12.33 -4.40
CA ARG A 416 7.53 12.22 -5.86
C ARG A 416 7.04 10.85 -6.27
N ASP A 417 6.18 10.79 -7.28
CA ASP A 417 5.84 9.55 -7.98
C ASP A 417 6.68 9.35 -9.24
N ASN A 418 6.52 8.22 -9.92
CA ASN A 418 7.19 7.95 -11.20
C ASN A 418 6.45 8.53 -12.43
N ALA A 419 5.38 9.28 -12.23
CA ALA A 419 4.70 10.09 -13.26
C ALA A 419 5.17 11.55 -13.25
N GLY A 420 5.97 11.96 -12.26
CA GLY A 420 6.50 13.31 -12.09
C GLY A 420 5.63 14.20 -11.21
N THR A 421 4.54 13.67 -10.63
CA THR A 421 3.76 14.37 -9.61
C THR A 421 4.57 14.50 -8.35
N TRP A 422 4.42 15.61 -7.66
CA TRP A 422 5.08 15.85 -6.40
C TRP A 422 4.17 16.55 -5.39
N TRP A 423 4.44 16.31 -4.11
CA TRP A 423 3.81 16.94 -2.96
C TRP A 423 4.88 17.43 -2.01
N ALA A 424 4.82 18.70 -1.63
CA ALA A 424 5.79 19.32 -0.75
C ALA A 424 5.21 19.53 0.66
N PHE A 425 6.03 19.28 1.67
CA PHE A 425 5.70 19.38 3.07
C PHE A 425 6.75 20.21 3.82
N SER A 426 6.35 20.87 4.91
CA SER A 426 7.31 21.40 5.87
C SER A 426 8.04 20.27 6.58
N GLN A 427 9.12 20.60 7.30
CA GLN A 427 9.83 19.63 8.13
C GLN A 427 8.98 19.06 9.28
N SER A 428 7.91 19.75 9.67
CA SER A 428 6.91 19.26 10.63
C SER A 428 5.76 18.49 9.96
N GLY A 429 5.81 18.32 8.63
CA GLY A 429 4.86 17.51 7.87
C GLY A 429 3.59 18.22 7.41
N GLU A 430 3.54 19.56 7.48
CA GLU A 430 2.39 20.30 6.97
C GLU A 430 2.45 20.36 5.45
N TRP A 431 1.34 20.03 4.77
CA TRP A 431 1.29 20.13 3.31
C TRP A 431 1.37 21.59 2.84
N LEU A 432 2.30 21.86 1.93
CA LEU A 432 2.61 23.18 1.36
C LEU A 432 2.03 23.36 -0.05
N GLY A 433 1.97 22.29 -0.84
CA GLY A 433 1.51 22.33 -2.22
C GLY A 433 1.86 21.09 -3.03
N CYS A 434 1.44 21.07 -4.28
CA CYS A 434 1.70 20.00 -5.23
C CYS A 434 1.83 20.51 -6.67
N GLY A 435 2.28 19.64 -7.56
CA GLY A 435 2.32 19.90 -9.00
C GLY A 435 2.84 18.69 -9.76
N SER A 436 2.88 18.78 -11.08
CA SER A 436 3.44 17.74 -11.96
C SER A 436 4.37 18.29 -13.04
N GLY A 437 4.59 19.60 -13.07
CA GLY A 437 5.47 20.27 -14.03
C GLY A 437 5.19 21.77 -14.13
N PRO A 438 5.83 22.47 -15.09
CA PRO A 438 5.63 23.90 -15.27
C PRO A 438 4.17 24.26 -15.54
N GLY A 439 3.62 25.24 -14.83
CA GLY A 439 2.26 25.73 -15.05
C GLY A 439 1.16 24.99 -14.29
N THR A 440 1.50 24.03 -13.42
CA THR A 440 0.57 23.14 -12.69
C THR A 440 0.58 23.33 -11.17
N VAL A 441 1.39 24.26 -10.64
CA VAL A 441 1.60 24.34 -9.18
C VAL A 441 0.34 24.82 -8.46
N VAL A 442 -0.05 24.08 -7.42
CA VAL A 442 -1.08 24.46 -6.45
C VAL A 442 -0.46 24.59 -5.07
N ARG A 443 -0.84 25.66 -4.35
CA ARG A 443 -0.31 25.98 -3.02
C ARG A 443 -1.43 25.99 -1.99
N ALA A 444 -1.14 25.45 -0.82
CA ALA A 444 -2.01 25.51 0.34
C ALA A 444 -1.67 26.74 1.19
N ILE A 445 -2.66 27.59 1.46
CA ILE A 445 -2.55 28.78 2.31
C ILE A 445 -3.34 28.50 3.58
N ARG A 446 -2.71 28.76 4.74
CA ARG A 446 -3.26 28.43 6.05
C ARG A 446 -3.54 29.67 6.90
N ASP A 447 -4.49 29.55 7.83
CA ASP A 447 -4.71 30.54 8.88
C ASP A 447 -3.76 30.34 10.09
N ARG A 448 -3.93 31.16 11.12
CA ARG A 448 -3.14 31.08 12.37
C ARG A 448 -3.38 29.80 13.18
N ALA A 449 -4.48 29.10 12.93
CA ALA A 449 -4.80 27.83 13.56
C ALA A 449 -4.27 26.63 12.76
N GLY A 450 -3.54 26.87 11.66
CA GLY A 450 -2.96 25.83 10.81
C GLY A 450 -3.93 25.21 9.80
N ARG A 451 -5.16 25.74 9.68
CA ARG A 451 -6.19 25.21 8.76
C ARG A 451 -5.99 25.77 7.36
N VAL A 452 -6.15 24.94 6.32
CA VAL A 452 -6.06 25.39 4.93
C VAL A 452 -7.29 26.22 4.55
N THR A 453 -7.13 27.53 4.38
CA THR A 453 -8.20 28.45 4.02
C THR A 453 -8.25 28.77 2.52
N GLU A 454 -7.19 28.49 1.78
CA GLU A 454 -7.17 28.71 0.34
C GLU A 454 -6.23 27.73 -0.38
N LEU A 455 -6.69 27.15 -1.50
CA LEU A 455 -5.85 26.51 -2.49
C LEU A 455 -5.65 27.47 -3.67
N ARG A 456 -4.41 27.78 -4.02
CA ARG A 456 -4.07 28.76 -5.08
C ARG A 456 -3.25 28.12 -6.17
N HIS A 457 -3.78 28.15 -7.39
CA HIS A 457 -3.05 27.76 -8.59
C HIS A 457 -2.08 28.87 -9.02
N GLU A 458 -0.92 28.53 -9.58
CA GLU A 458 0.10 29.51 -10.00
C GLU A 458 -0.36 30.48 -11.11
N ARG A 459 -1.46 30.14 -11.79
CA ARG A 459 -2.13 30.99 -12.80
C ARG A 459 -3.21 31.90 -12.21
N GLY A 460 -3.37 31.94 -10.89
CA GLY A 460 -4.21 32.89 -10.18
C GLY A 460 -5.61 32.42 -9.80
N ARG A 461 -6.08 31.27 -10.32
CA ARG A 461 -7.34 30.64 -9.86
C ARG A 461 -7.18 30.16 -8.41
N ARG A 462 -8.25 30.25 -7.63
CA ARG A 462 -8.25 29.88 -6.21
C ARG A 462 -9.53 29.18 -5.79
N VAL A 463 -9.41 28.29 -4.80
CA VAL A 463 -10.51 27.72 -4.02
C VAL A 463 -10.40 28.27 -2.61
N VAL A 464 -11.47 28.84 -2.07
CA VAL A 464 -11.49 29.44 -0.72
C VAL A 464 -12.34 28.58 0.21
N VAL A 465 -11.82 28.26 1.39
CA VAL A 465 -12.48 27.45 2.42
C VAL A 465 -12.81 28.31 3.63
N GLU A 466 -14.09 28.36 4.00
CA GLU A 466 -14.61 29.05 5.17
C GLU A 466 -14.94 28.03 6.27
N TYR A 467 -14.57 28.33 7.51
CA TYR A 467 -14.75 27.43 8.65
C TYR A 467 -15.72 28.00 9.69
N GLY A 468 -16.56 27.13 10.27
CA GLY A 468 -17.38 27.37 11.45
C GLY A 468 -17.16 26.23 12.46
N ASP A 469 -16.98 26.56 13.73
CA ASP A 469 -16.71 25.58 14.81
C ASP A 469 -15.59 24.56 14.49
N GLY A 470 -14.56 25.00 13.77
CA GLY A 470 -13.43 24.17 13.38
C GLY A 470 -13.62 23.32 12.12
N ARG A 471 -14.82 23.28 11.53
CA ARG A 471 -15.14 22.49 10.32
C ARG A 471 -15.43 23.37 9.09
N PRO A 472 -15.25 22.88 7.85
CA PRO A 472 -15.54 23.65 6.65
C PRO A 472 -17.04 23.81 6.51
N VAL A 473 -17.54 25.04 6.44
CA VAL A 473 -18.97 25.33 6.26
C VAL A 473 -19.30 25.77 4.83
N ARG A 474 -18.30 26.29 4.12
CA ARG A 474 -18.44 26.73 2.73
C ARG A 474 -17.12 26.65 1.97
N VAL A 475 -17.19 26.17 0.74
CA VAL A 475 -16.09 26.21 -0.24
C VAL A 475 -16.53 27.05 -1.43
N THR A 476 -15.76 28.08 -1.80
CA THR A 476 -15.99 28.89 -3.00
C THR A 476 -15.02 28.49 -4.10
N ARG A 477 -15.56 28.13 -5.28
CA ARG A 477 -14.82 27.72 -6.47
C ARG A 477 -14.29 28.93 -7.25
N PRO A 478 -13.37 28.72 -8.23
CA PRO A 478 -12.84 29.82 -9.03
C PRO A 478 -13.88 30.62 -9.82
N ASP A 479 -15.01 29.99 -10.18
CA ASP A 479 -16.12 30.63 -10.91
C ASP A 479 -17.08 31.42 -10.01
N GLY A 480 -16.84 31.44 -8.69
CA GLY A 480 -17.68 32.10 -7.69
C GLY A 480 -18.84 31.25 -7.17
N SER A 481 -19.12 30.09 -7.76
CA SER A 481 -20.06 29.12 -7.19
C SER A 481 -19.51 28.56 -5.88
N SER A 482 -20.38 27.99 -5.04
CA SER A 482 -19.95 27.41 -3.76
C SER A 482 -20.65 26.11 -3.41
N VAL A 483 -19.95 25.30 -2.63
CA VAL A 483 -20.48 24.16 -1.88
C VAL A 483 -20.68 24.61 -0.43
N LYS A 484 -21.83 24.33 0.16
CA LYS A 484 -22.06 24.51 1.60
C LYS A 484 -22.20 23.15 2.27
N TYR A 485 -21.77 23.04 3.52
CA TYR A 485 -21.76 21.79 4.27
C TYR A 485 -22.60 21.91 5.52
N ARG A 486 -23.39 20.87 5.83
CA ARG A 486 -24.16 20.76 7.07
C ARG A 486 -23.72 19.53 7.85
N PHE A 487 -23.41 19.73 9.13
CA PHE A 487 -23.06 18.67 10.06
C PHE A 487 -24.15 18.51 11.12
N ASP A 488 -24.29 17.30 11.67
CA ASP A 488 -25.08 17.07 12.87
C ASP A 488 -24.32 17.44 14.16
N GLU A 489 -24.98 17.25 15.31
CA GLU A 489 -24.41 17.54 16.64
C GLU A 489 -23.20 16.65 16.98
N GLN A 490 -23.05 15.49 16.33
CA GLN A 490 -21.90 14.59 16.47
C GLN A 490 -20.76 14.97 15.52
N GLY A 491 -20.93 16.01 14.69
CA GLY A 491 -19.95 16.46 13.72
C GLY A 491 -19.82 15.56 12.50
N ARG A 492 -20.85 14.76 12.19
CA ARG A 492 -20.94 13.96 10.97
C ARG A 492 -21.52 14.79 9.85
N LEU A 493 -20.96 14.71 8.64
CA LEU A 493 -21.49 15.43 7.49
C LEU A 493 -22.79 14.80 7.03
N CYS A 494 -23.86 15.59 6.98
CA CYS A 494 -25.19 15.11 6.59
C CYS A 494 -25.61 15.63 5.22
N GLU A 495 -25.20 16.84 4.82
CA GLU A 495 -25.61 17.43 3.54
C GLU A 495 -24.50 18.27 2.92
N THR A 496 -24.44 18.25 1.58
CA THR A 496 -23.76 19.26 0.77
C THR A 496 -24.75 19.96 -0.15
N GLU A 497 -24.69 21.28 -0.23
CA GLU A 497 -25.55 22.10 -1.09
C GLU A 497 -24.70 22.79 -2.15
N THR A 498 -25.02 22.56 -3.41
CA THR A 498 -24.42 23.23 -4.57
C THR A 498 -25.52 23.95 -5.38
N PRO A 499 -25.18 24.77 -6.39
CA PRO A 499 -26.18 25.32 -7.30
C PRO A 499 -26.98 24.26 -8.08
N LEU A 500 -26.51 23.01 -8.13
CA LEU A 500 -27.18 21.91 -8.82
C LEU A 500 -28.23 21.21 -7.95
N GLY A 501 -28.12 21.29 -6.63
CA GLY A 501 -29.02 20.62 -5.70
C GLY A 501 -28.36 20.30 -4.36
N VAL A 502 -29.05 19.47 -3.57
CA VAL A 502 -28.59 19.00 -2.26
C VAL A 502 -28.28 17.51 -2.35
N ARG A 503 -27.07 17.14 -1.97
CA ARG A 503 -26.65 15.76 -1.74
C ARG A 503 -26.69 15.47 -0.24
N SER A 504 -27.14 14.29 0.15
CA SER A 504 -27.30 13.93 1.56
C SER A 504 -26.74 12.56 1.91
N TYR A 505 -26.24 12.45 3.14
CA TYR A 505 -25.65 11.25 3.71
C TYR A 505 -26.42 10.88 4.98
N ARG A 506 -27.09 9.73 4.96
CA ARG A 506 -27.75 9.18 6.14
C ARG A 506 -26.77 8.30 6.92
N TRP A 507 -26.76 8.46 8.23
CA TRP A 507 -25.93 7.70 9.14
C TRP A 507 -26.78 6.73 9.95
N ASN A 508 -26.36 5.46 10.02
CA ASN A 508 -27.02 4.46 10.86
C ASN A 508 -26.61 4.59 12.34
N ALA A 509 -27.12 3.68 13.18
CA ALA A 509 -26.87 3.66 14.62
C ALA A 509 -25.40 3.39 14.99
N ASP A 510 -24.67 2.67 14.13
CA ASP A 510 -23.25 2.34 14.30
C ASP A 510 -22.33 3.48 13.84
N GLY A 511 -22.89 4.58 13.36
CA GLY A 511 -22.13 5.72 12.87
C GLY A 511 -21.50 5.50 11.50
N LEU A 512 -22.14 4.71 10.63
CA LEU A 512 -21.73 4.49 9.24
C LEU A 512 -22.74 5.13 8.28
N ILE A 513 -22.25 5.66 7.15
CA ILE A 513 -23.13 6.10 6.06
C ILE A 513 -23.84 4.87 5.47
N ASP A 514 -25.14 4.80 5.65
CA ASP A 514 -25.98 3.70 5.17
C ASP A 514 -26.87 4.09 3.99
N ARG A 515 -26.93 5.37 3.64
CA ARG A 515 -27.58 5.84 2.42
C ARG A 515 -26.91 7.09 1.88
N VAL A 516 -26.66 7.10 0.57
CA VAL A 516 -26.26 8.29 -0.18
C VAL A 516 -27.38 8.68 -1.13
N THR A 517 -27.74 9.96 -1.16
CA THR A 517 -28.75 10.50 -2.06
C THR A 517 -28.16 11.69 -2.80
N GLY A 518 -28.10 11.60 -4.14
CA GLY A 518 -27.51 12.60 -5.01
C GLY A 518 -28.33 13.88 -5.13
N GLU A 519 -27.77 14.88 -5.79
CA GLU A 519 -28.34 16.21 -5.95
C GLU A 519 -29.69 16.23 -6.68
N SER A 520 -29.97 15.19 -7.45
CA SER A 520 -31.24 14.97 -8.15
C SER A 520 -32.35 14.39 -7.25
N GLY A 521 -32.00 13.97 -6.02
CA GLY A 521 -32.87 13.23 -5.11
C GLY A 521 -32.90 11.71 -5.35
N VAL A 522 -32.10 11.20 -6.30
CA VAL A 522 -31.93 9.75 -6.52
C VAL A 522 -31.13 9.16 -5.37
N ILE A 523 -31.60 8.04 -4.82
CA ILE A 523 -30.83 7.23 -3.88
C ILE A 523 -29.77 6.49 -4.69
N GLU A 524 -28.51 6.85 -4.49
CA GLU A 524 -27.40 6.27 -5.24
C GLU A 524 -27.01 4.92 -4.65
N CYS A 525 -26.98 4.83 -3.32
CA CYS A 525 -26.81 3.57 -2.62
C CYS A 525 -27.55 3.55 -1.27
N GLU A 526 -27.97 2.36 -0.85
CA GLU A 526 -28.36 2.07 0.53
C GLU A 526 -27.69 0.76 0.98
N ASN A 527 -26.87 0.85 2.03
CA ASN A 527 -25.98 -0.21 2.49
C ASN A 527 -26.45 -0.80 3.83
N THR A 528 -26.24 -2.10 4.01
CA THR A 528 -26.20 -2.74 5.33
C THR A 528 -24.78 -3.21 5.63
N TYR A 529 -24.43 -3.34 6.90
CA TYR A 529 -23.07 -3.65 7.34
C TYR A 529 -23.02 -4.83 8.31
N ASP A 530 -21.88 -5.52 8.34
CA ASP A 530 -21.52 -6.43 9.42
C ASP A 530 -20.78 -5.71 10.57
N ALA A 531 -20.37 -6.48 11.59
CA ALA A 531 -19.66 -5.95 12.74
C ALA A 531 -18.25 -5.43 12.42
N ASP A 532 -17.66 -5.85 11.30
CA ASP A 532 -16.34 -5.42 10.81
C ASP A 532 -16.48 -4.20 9.85
N ARG A 533 -17.68 -3.59 9.81
CA ARG A 533 -18.03 -2.45 8.96
C ARG A 533 -17.89 -2.75 7.47
N ARG A 534 -18.06 -4.01 7.07
CA ARG A 534 -18.11 -4.42 5.67
C ARG A 534 -19.54 -4.41 5.16
N VAL A 535 -19.75 -4.02 3.91
CA VAL A 535 -21.08 -4.00 3.30
C VAL A 535 -21.60 -5.43 3.13
N LEU A 536 -22.79 -5.74 3.62
CA LEU A 536 -23.46 -7.03 3.42
C LEU A 536 -24.41 -6.99 2.23
N THR A 537 -25.19 -5.91 2.11
CA THR A 537 -26.10 -5.68 1.00
C THR A 537 -26.02 -4.24 0.53
N GLN A 538 -26.21 -4.01 -0.76
CA GLN A 538 -26.37 -2.68 -1.33
C GLN A 538 -27.56 -2.62 -2.28
N HIS A 539 -28.46 -1.66 -2.04
CA HIS A 539 -29.47 -1.25 -3.01
C HIS A 539 -28.89 -0.14 -3.89
N THR A 540 -28.76 -0.40 -5.19
CA THR A 540 -28.12 0.51 -6.16
C THR A 540 -29.08 1.55 -6.74
N GLU A 541 -28.54 2.58 -7.39
CA GLU A 541 -29.32 3.63 -8.08
C GLU A 541 -30.29 3.07 -9.15
N PHE A 542 -30.01 1.89 -9.68
CA PHE A 542 -30.82 1.21 -10.70
C PHE A 542 -31.88 0.28 -10.10
N GLY A 543 -32.06 0.28 -8.78
CA GLY A 543 -33.03 -0.56 -8.08
C GLY A 543 -32.63 -2.04 -7.98
N ARG A 544 -31.34 -2.36 -8.16
CA ARG A 544 -30.83 -3.73 -7.94
C ARG A 544 -30.35 -3.89 -6.51
N ASP A 545 -30.67 -5.03 -5.93
CA ASP A 545 -30.18 -5.48 -4.63
C ASP A 545 -29.00 -6.42 -4.82
N ILE A 546 -27.83 -6.00 -4.35
CA ILE A 546 -26.56 -6.72 -4.44
C ILE A 546 -26.22 -7.27 -3.06
N GLN A 547 -25.70 -8.49 -3.00
CA GLN A 547 -25.19 -9.11 -1.78
C GLN A 547 -23.69 -9.35 -1.87
N PHE A 548 -23.03 -9.21 -0.73
CA PHE A 548 -21.60 -9.45 -0.56
C PHE A 548 -21.39 -10.55 0.46
N ALA A 549 -20.66 -11.59 0.07
CA ALA A 549 -20.22 -12.65 0.96
C ALA A 549 -18.69 -12.67 1.05
N TYR A 550 -18.17 -12.52 2.27
CA TYR A 550 -16.74 -12.51 2.56
C TYR A 550 -16.29 -13.90 3.00
N LEU A 551 -15.51 -14.56 2.15
CA LEU A 551 -14.97 -15.89 2.38
C LEU A 551 -13.49 -15.83 2.78
N THR A 552 -13.00 -16.91 3.39
CA THR A 552 -11.58 -17.01 3.81
C THR A 552 -10.62 -16.80 2.63
N GLY A 553 -9.44 -16.23 2.91
CA GLY A 553 -8.44 -15.97 1.87
C GLY A 553 -8.71 -14.72 1.04
N ARG A 554 -9.48 -13.76 1.59
CA ARG A 554 -9.85 -12.49 0.93
C ARG A 554 -10.56 -12.71 -0.39
N VAL A 555 -11.51 -13.62 -0.36
CA VAL A 555 -12.39 -13.90 -1.47
C VAL A 555 -13.72 -13.23 -1.18
N THR A 556 -14.15 -12.32 -2.05
CA THR A 556 -15.45 -11.67 -1.95
C THR A 556 -16.32 -12.13 -3.10
N VAL A 557 -17.47 -12.71 -2.76
CA VAL A 557 -18.50 -13.07 -3.73
C VAL A 557 -19.52 -11.94 -3.77
N VAL A 558 -19.79 -11.45 -4.97
CA VAL A 558 -20.78 -10.40 -5.25
C VAL A 558 -21.86 -11.03 -6.11
N SER A 559 -23.11 -11.03 -5.67
CA SER A 559 -24.23 -11.64 -6.38
C SER A 559 -25.47 -10.75 -6.32
N ASP A 560 -26.47 -11.07 -7.14
CA ASP A 560 -27.81 -10.50 -6.98
C ASP A 560 -28.47 -11.06 -5.70
N ALA A 561 -29.62 -10.51 -5.32
CA ALA A 561 -30.31 -10.81 -4.05
C ALA A 561 -30.76 -12.27 -3.88
N ASP A 562 -30.95 -13.01 -4.97
CA ASP A 562 -31.27 -14.44 -4.97
C ASP A 562 -30.03 -15.34 -4.95
N GLY A 563 -28.82 -14.75 -4.95
CA GLY A 563 -27.55 -15.47 -5.03
C GLY A 563 -27.17 -15.90 -6.43
N GLU A 564 -27.96 -15.57 -7.45
CA GLU A 564 -27.62 -15.79 -8.85
C GLU A 564 -26.63 -14.70 -9.35
N GLN A 565 -26.09 -14.90 -10.56
CA GLN A 565 -25.15 -13.96 -11.19
C GLN A 565 -23.95 -13.59 -10.29
N SER A 566 -23.33 -14.60 -9.65
CA SER A 566 -22.23 -14.40 -8.72
C SER A 566 -20.88 -14.19 -9.43
N ASN A 567 -20.19 -13.09 -9.12
CA ASN A 567 -18.79 -12.86 -9.42
C ASN A 567 -17.95 -13.09 -8.16
N SER A 568 -16.80 -13.76 -8.27
CA SER A 568 -15.85 -13.89 -7.15
C SER A 568 -14.58 -13.11 -7.42
N TRP A 569 -14.17 -12.33 -6.43
CA TRP A 569 -13.00 -11.47 -6.44
C TRP A 569 -12.00 -12.00 -5.42
N VAL A 570 -10.75 -12.18 -5.83
CA VAL A 570 -9.69 -12.73 -4.98
C VAL A 570 -8.60 -11.69 -4.83
N ALA A 571 -8.36 -11.27 -3.59
CA ALA A 571 -7.29 -10.34 -3.25
C ALA A 571 -6.11 -11.05 -2.58
N ASP A 572 -4.90 -10.55 -2.81
CA ASP A 572 -3.73 -10.97 -2.06
C ASP A 572 -3.74 -10.40 -0.63
N ARG A 573 -2.74 -10.81 0.16
CA ARG A 573 -2.56 -10.31 1.54
C ARG A 573 -2.38 -8.80 1.63
N TRP A 574 -2.14 -8.08 0.55
CA TRP A 574 -2.01 -6.62 0.52
C TRP A 574 -3.24 -5.92 -0.06
N GLY A 575 -4.30 -6.67 -0.34
CA GLY A 575 -5.54 -6.15 -0.89
C GLY A 575 -5.47 -5.88 -2.39
N LYS A 576 -4.44 -6.40 -3.09
CA LYS A 576 -4.35 -6.30 -4.55
C LYS A 576 -5.16 -7.41 -5.20
N LEU A 577 -5.94 -7.07 -6.21
CA LEU A 577 -6.79 -8.00 -6.94
C LEU A 577 -5.93 -8.94 -7.79
N VAL A 578 -5.92 -10.23 -7.45
CA VAL A 578 -5.15 -11.27 -8.14
C VAL A 578 -6.00 -12.22 -8.98
N GLY A 579 -7.32 -12.22 -8.77
CA GLY A 579 -8.22 -13.04 -9.57
C GLY A 579 -9.66 -12.54 -9.57
N VAL A 580 -10.33 -12.72 -10.71
CA VAL A 580 -11.77 -12.54 -10.86
C VAL A 580 -12.32 -13.78 -11.57
N THR A 581 -13.36 -14.39 -11.03
CA THR A 581 -14.16 -15.40 -11.74
C THR A 581 -15.54 -14.83 -11.96
N ASP A 582 -15.98 -14.77 -13.21
CA ASP A 582 -17.31 -14.28 -13.54
C ASP A 582 -18.40 -15.34 -13.34
N THR A 583 -19.64 -14.92 -13.58
CA THR A 583 -20.85 -15.75 -13.47
C THR A 583 -20.83 -17.00 -14.35
N ASP A 584 -20.13 -16.94 -15.49
CA ASP A 584 -20.00 -18.04 -16.44
C ASP A 584 -18.81 -18.95 -16.12
N GLY A 585 -18.06 -18.64 -15.05
CA GLY A 585 -16.89 -19.39 -14.59
C GLY A 585 -15.60 -19.03 -15.32
N ALA A 586 -15.60 -18.01 -16.18
CA ALA A 586 -14.41 -17.55 -16.87
C ALA A 586 -13.53 -16.74 -15.92
N LYS A 587 -12.20 -16.91 -16.04
CA LYS A 587 -11.24 -16.47 -15.02
C LYS A 587 -10.24 -15.48 -15.58
N GLN A 588 -10.15 -14.33 -14.92
CA GLN A 588 -9.08 -13.36 -15.11
C GLN A 588 -8.13 -13.44 -13.92
N SER A 589 -6.82 -13.29 -14.16
CA SER A 589 -5.83 -13.28 -13.08
C SER A 589 -4.73 -12.25 -13.31
N MET A 590 -4.23 -11.69 -12.20
CA MET A 590 -3.24 -10.61 -12.21
C MET A 590 -2.10 -10.95 -11.25
N SER A 591 -0.88 -10.64 -11.65
CA SER A 591 0.31 -10.80 -10.82
C SER A 591 1.02 -9.46 -10.66
N TYR A 592 1.52 -9.21 -9.44
CA TYR A 592 2.23 -7.97 -9.10
C TYR A 592 3.63 -8.25 -8.57
N ASP A 593 4.54 -7.31 -8.80
CA ASP A 593 5.83 -7.30 -8.12
C ASP A 593 5.69 -6.89 -6.62
N PRO A 594 6.77 -7.00 -5.82
CA PRO A 594 6.75 -6.57 -4.41
C PRO A 594 6.42 -5.09 -4.19
N HIS A 595 6.52 -4.26 -5.24
CA HIS A 595 6.26 -2.83 -5.19
C HIS A 595 4.87 -2.43 -5.71
N GLY A 596 4.03 -3.39 -6.08
CA GLY A 596 2.67 -3.13 -6.56
C GLY A 596 2.56 -2.90 -8.06
N ASN A 597 3.62 -3.10 -8.84
CA ASN A 597 3.55 -2.99 -10.29
C ASN A 597 2.95 -4.26 -10.90
N LEU A 598 2.02 -4.09 -11.83
CA LEU A 598 1.42 -5.19 -12.58
C LEU A 598 2.45 -5.82 -13.53
N VAL A 599 2.75 -7.11 -13.35
CA VAL A 599 3.74 -7.85 -14.15
C VAL A 599 3.12 -8.86 -15.11
N SER A 600 1.90 -9.30 -14.86
CA SER A 600 1.17 -10.18 -15.76
C SER A 600 -0.32 -10.01 -15.58
N VAL A 601 -1.06 -10.04 -16.68
CA VAL A 601 -2.51 -10.20 -16.71
C VAL A 601 -2.82 -11.38 -17.61
N ARG A 602 -3.65 -12.29 -17.14
CA ARG A 602 -4.24 -13.34 -17.94
C ARG A 602 -5.73 -13.09 -18.02
N GLU A 603 -6.22 -12.85 -19.23
CA GLU A 603 -7.61 -12.55 -19.53
C GLU A 603 -8.48 -13.81 -19.51
N ARG A 604 -9.81 -13.61 -19.58
CA ARG A 604 -10.82 -14.67 -19.42
C ARG A 604 -10.79 -15.73 -20.53
N ASP A 605 -10.34 -15.36 -21.71
CA ASP A 605 -10.08 -16.26 -22.85
C ASP A 605 -8.76 -17.06 -22.70
N GLY A 606 -8.00 -16.80 -21.62
CA GLY A 606 -6.74 -17.44 -21.31
C GLY A 606 -5.52 -16.75 -21.90
N GLU A 607 -5.70 -15.70 -22.69
CA GLU A 607 -4.62 -14.90 -23.27
C GLU A 607 -3.83 -14.17 -22.18
N THR A 608 -2.51 -14.07 -22.32
CA THR A 608 -1.64 -13.52 -21.28
C THR A 608 -0.78 -12.37 -21.81
N THR A 609 -0.88 -11.22 -21.15
CA THR A 609 0.01 -10.07 -21.36
C THR A 609 1.02 -10.00 -20.22
N VAL A 610 2.30 -9.89 -20.55
CA VAL A 610 3.40 -9.79 -19.58
C VAL A 610 4.04 -8.40 -19.64
N HIS A 611 4.33 -7.83 -18.47
CA HIS A 611 5.02 -6.56 -18.32
C HIS A 611 6.35 -6.75 -17.57
N VAL A 612 7.39 -6.08 -18.04
CA VAL A 612 8.65 -5.93 -17.30
C VAL A 612 8.77 -4.48 -16.87
N VAL A 613 9.09 -4.28 -15.60
CA VAL A 613 9.29 -2.97 -14.98
C VAL A 613 10.73 -2.80 -14.51
N ASP A 614 11.23 -1.57 -14.50
CA ASP A 614 12.53 -1.24 -13.91
C ASP A 614 12.44 -1.00 -12.39
N HIS A 615 13.57 -0.69 -11.77
CA HIS A 615 13.66 -0.41 -10.33
C HIS A 615 12.84 0.82 -9.88
N ARG A 616 12.45 1.70 -10.80
CA ARG A 616 11.55 2.86 -10.56
C ARG A 616 10.08 2.53 -10.84
N GLY A 617 9.77 1.26 -11.12
CA GLY A 617 8.41 0.81 -11.43
C GLY A 617 7.91 1.30 -12.79
N ARG A 618 8.79 1.77 -13.67
CA ARG A 618 8.42 2.19 -15.04
C ARG A 618 8.42 0.98 -15.94
N ARG A 619 7.41 0.87 -16.80
CA ARG A 619 7.30 -0.26 -17.74
C ARG A 619 8.40 -0.14 -18.79
N VAL A 620 9.26 -1.15 -18.91
CA VAL A 620 10.36 -1.21 -19.91
C VAL A 620 10.08 -2.21 -21.02
N ARG A 621 9.17 -3.17 -20.81
CA ARG A 621 8.74 -4.13 -21.83
C ARG A 621 7.29 -4.55 -21.63
N THR A 622 6.59 -4.83 -22.73
CA THR A 622 5.28 -5.46 -22.74
C THR A 622 5.26 -6.49 -23.86
N VAL A 623 4.83 -7.71 -23.53
CA VAL A 623 4.63 -8.79 -24.50
C VAL A 623 3.15 -9.15 -24.48
N THR A 624 2.48 -9.01 -25.62
CA THR A 624 1.07 -9.37 -25.78
C THR A 624 0.92 -10.84 -26.18
N PRO A 625 -0.29 -11.42 -26.06
CA PRO A 625 -0.57 -12.81 -26.44
C PRO A 625 -0.24 -13.11 -27.91
N GLU A 626 -0.46 -12.14 -28.80
CA GLU A 626 -0.17 -12.23 -30.24
C GLU A 626 1.34 -12.14 -30.54
N GLY A 627 2.18 -12.01 -29.52
CA GLY A 627 3.62 -11.93 -29.62
C GLY A 627 4.16 -10.52 -29.87
N ALA A 628 3.33 -9.47 -29.85
CA ALA A 628 3.83 -8.10 -30.00
C ALA A 628 4.72 -7.73 -28.80
N ASP A 629 5.98 -7.41 -29.06
CA ASP A 629 6.98 -7.01 -28.06
C ASP A 629 7.22 -5.51 -28.17
N THR A 630 6.71 -4.76 -27.18
CA THR A 630 6.90 -3.32 -27.08
C THR A 630 7.88 -3.00 -25.96
N ARG A 631 8.93 -2.26 -26.27
CA ARG A 631 9.94 -1.78 -25.32
C ARG A 631 9.84 -0.28 -25.16
N TYR A 632 10.15 0.18 -23.96
CA TYR A 632 10.08 1.57 -23.55
C TYR A 632 11.42 1.98 -22.94
N GLU A 633 11.95 3.13 -23.35
CA GLU A 633 13.11 3.75 -22.71
C GLU A 633 12.68 5.06 -22.05
N TRP A 634 13.33 5.35 -20.92
CA TRP A 634 12.99 6.47 -20.06
C TRP A 634 14.27 7.24 -19.73
N ASP A 635 14.18 8.55 -19.57
CA ASP A 635 15.28 9.36 -19.04
C ASP A 635 15.29 9.41 -17.50
N ASP A 636 16.27 10.12 -16.93
CA ASP A 636 16.45 10.26 -15.48
C ASP A 636 15.33 11.05 -14.79
N GLN A 637 14.50 11.75 -15.58
CA GLN A 637 13.33 12.47 -15.09
C GLN A 637 12.07 11.62 -15.14
N ASP A 638 12.13 10.33 -15.47
CA ASP A 638 10.94 9.47 -15.65
C ASP A 638 10.05 9.93 -16.81
N ARG A 639 10.66 10.35 -17.92
CA ARG A 639 9.95 10.68 -19.16
C ARG A 639 10.30 9.69 -20.26
N LEU A 640 9.30 9.33 -21.05
CA LEU A 640 9.42 8.36 -22.12
C LEU A 640 10.23 8.95 -23.28
N THR A 641 11.38 8.37 -23.62
CA THR A 641 12.25 8.84 -24.71
C THR A 641 12.13 7.99 -25.97
N LEU A 642 11.74 6.72 -25.82
CA LEU A 642 11.62 5.79 -26.93
C LEU A 642 10.53 4.75 -26.69
N VAL A 643 9.77 4.44 -27.73
CA VAL A 643 8.90 3.26 -27.81
C VAL A 643 9.30 2.48 -29.05
N SER A 644 9.66 1.22 -28.90
CA SER A 644 9.91 0.33 -30.04
C SER A 644 8.99 -0.87 -29.98
N SER A 645 8.26 -1.13 -31.07
CA SER A 645 7.38 -2.29 -31.17
C SER A 645 7.83 -3.22 -32.30
N VAL A 646 7.85 -4.52 -32.03
CA VAL A 646 8.10 -5.58 -33.00
C VAL A 646 6.95 -6.59 -32.93
N ALA A 647 6.47 -7.04 -34.09
CA ALA A 647 5.53 -8.15 -34.18
C ALA A 647 6.30 -9.42 -34.57
N PHE A 648 5.95 -10.54 -33.95
CA PHE A 648 6.46 -11.87 -34.28
C PHE A 648 5.30 -12.71 -34.81
N ALA A 649 5.37 -13.21 -36.04
CA ALA A 649 4.39 -14.17 -36.55
C ALA A 649 4.49 -15.49 -35.77
N GLY A 650 3.42 -15.84 -35.03
CA GLY A 650 3.31 -17.12 -34.33
C GLY A 650 3.79 -17.13 -32.87
N GLY A 651 3.90 -15.97 -32.22
CA GLY A 651 4.30 -15.85 -30.81
C GLY A 651 5.81 -15.60 -30.63
N ASN A 652 6.21 -15.23 -29.41
CA ASN A 652 7.58 -14.85 -29.07
C ASN A 652 8.37 -16.06 -28.51
N GLN A 653 9.05 -16.83 -29.38
CA GLN A 653 9.95 -17.90 -28.94
C GLN A 653 11.38 -17.38 -28.74
N ALA A 654 12.08 -17.90 -27.73
CA ALA A 654 13.46 -17.49 -27.44
C ALA A 654 14.40 -17.77 -28.63
N GLY A 655 15.03 -16.71 -29.16
CA GLY A 655 15.96 -16.79 -30.29
C GLY A 655 15.33 -16.57 -31.67
N GLN A 656 14.03 -16.29 -31.75
CA GLN A 656 13.36 -15.99 -33.02
C GLN A 656 13.69 -14.55 -33.49
N GLN A 657 14.10 -14.42 -34.75
CA GLN A 657 14.37 -13.13 -35.38
C GLN A 657 13.03 -12.45 -35.72
N PRO A 658 12.81 -11.16 -35.41
CA PRO A 658 11.57 -10.49 -35.76
C PRO A 658 11.37 -10.40 -37.28
N ASP A 659 10.11 -10.46 -37.74
CA ASP A 659 9.76 -10.47 -39.16
C ASP A 659 10.11 -9.16 -39.89
N ARG A 660 10.19 -8.06 -39.14
CA ARG A 660 10.52 -6.72 -39.64
C ARG A 660 11.38 -5.97 -38.63
N ALA A 661 12.08 -4.94 -39.11
CA ALA A 661 12.71 -3.98 -38.23
C ALA A 661 11.66 -3.35 -37.28
N PRO A 662 12.03 -3.06 -36.02
CA PRO A 662 11.12 -2.49 -35.05
C PRO A 662 10.59 -1.13 -35.51
N ALA A 663 9.31 -0.89 -35.29
CA ALA A 663 8.71 0.43 -35.42
C ALA A 663 9.14 1.27 -34.20
N VAL A 664 9.97 2.28 -34.41
CA VAL A 664 10.57 3.08 -33.33
C VAL A 664 10.02 4.50 -33.33
N LYS A 665 9.33 4.87 -32.25
CA LYS A 665 8.92 6.25 -31.97
C LYS A 665 9.86 6.88 -30.96
N ARG A 666 10.36 8.09 -31.22
CA ARG A 666 11.27 8.82 -30.32
C ARG A 666 10.66 10.12 -29.83
N PHE A 667 11.01 10.51 -28.61
CA PHE A 667 10.57 11.72 -27.96
C PHE A 667 11.79 12.49 -27.45
N GLU A 668 11.81 13.80 -27.69
CA GLU A 668 12.81 14.71 -27.14
C GLU A 668 12.12 15.79 -26.31
N TYR A 669 12.81 16.31 -25.31
CA TYR A 669 12.31 17.30 -24.37
C TYR A 669 13.20 18.54 -24.38
N ALA A 670 12.61 19.73 -24.23
CA ALA A 670 13.33 20.99 -24.37
C ALA A 670 14.23 21.30 -23.15
N SER A 671 13.86 20.85 -21.96
CA SER A 671 14.61 21.03 -20.71
C SER A 671 14.37 19.86 -19.76
N VAL A 672 15.08 19.78 -18.63
CA VAL A 672 14.80 18.77 -17.57
C VAL A 672 13.50 19.04 -16.80
N GLU A 673 12.98 20.28 -16.85
CA GLU A 673 11.76 20.69 -16.14
C GLU A 673 10.49 20.33 -16.92
N ASP A 674 10.57 20.24 -18.24
CA ASP A 674 9.41 19.98 -19.10
C ASP A 674 8.97 18.51 -19.04
N ARG A 675 7.68 18.27 -18.86
CA ARG A 675 7.11 16.90 -18.94
C ARG A 675 6.58 16.53 -20.32
N ALA A 676 6.31 17.52 -21.16
CA ALA A 676 5.75 17.32 -22.49
C ALA A 676 6.86 17.32 -23.56
N PRO A 677 6.81 16.44 -24.56
CA PRO A 677 7.84 16.35 -25.59
C PRO A 677 7.84 17.61 -26.46
N SER A 678 9.03 18.10 -26.81
CA SER A 678 9.25 19.16 -27.79
C SER A 678 9.44 18.62 -29.21
N VAL A 679 9.82 17.36 -29.35
CA VAL A 679 9.95 16.68 -30.64
C VAL A 679 9.37 15.27 -30.52
N VAL A 680 8.60 14.86 -31.53
CA VAL A 680 8.10 13.50 -31.68
C VAL A 680 8.50 13.02 -33.07
N ILE A 681 9.27 11.94 -33.12
CA ILE A 681 9.71 11.29 -34.36
C ILE A 681 8.95 9.97 -34.47
N ASP A 682 8.18 9.80 -35.54
CA ASP A 682 7.42 8.57 -35.78
C ASP A 682 8.30 7.43 -36.34
N PRO A 683 7.76 6.20 -36.46
CA PRO A 683 8.51 5.06 -37.01
C PRO A 683 9.02 5.23 -38.45
N LEU A 684 8.50 6.18 -39.22
CA LEU A 684 8.94 6.49 -40.58
C LEU A 684 9.97 7.63 -40.61
N GLY A 685 10.34 8.18 -39.45
CA GLY A 685 11.24 9.33 -39.31
C GLY A 685 10.56 10.69 -39.46
N ALA A 686 9.24 10.73 -39.61
CA ALA A 686 8.50 11.98 -39.73
C ALA A 686 8.53 12.72 -38.38
N THR A 687 8.91 13.99 -38.40
CA THR A 687 9.20 14.76 -37.19
C THR A 687 8.15 15.82 -36.93
N THR A 688 7.40 15.69 -35.82
CA THR A 688 6.51 16.75 -35.31
C THR A 688 7.25 17.55 -34.23
N ARG A 689 7.20 18.88 -34.31
CA ARG A 689 7.83 19.77 -33.31
C ARG A 689 6.76 20.52 -32.52
N LEU A 690 6.93 20.56 -31.20
CA LEU A 690 6.01 21.18 -30.25
C LEU A 690 6.77 22.24 -29.44
N THR A 691 6.20 23.44 -29.33
CA THR A 691 6.74 24.54 -28.53
C THR A 691 5.84 24.81 -27.34
N TRP A 692 6.39 24.65 -26.14
CA TRP A 692 5.68 24.83 -24.88
C TRP A 692 6.13 26.12 -24.19
N LYS A 693 5.21 26.77 -23.47
CA LYS A 693 5.52 27.89 -22.58
C LYS A 693 4.80 27.69 -21.26
N ARG A 694 5.55 27.39 -20.20
CA ARG A 694 5.01 27.07 -18.86
C ARG A 694 3.89 26.01 -18.91
N GLY A 695 4.15 24.90 -19.59
CA GLY A 695 3.18 23.81 -19.73
C GLY A 695 2.05 24.02 -20.76
N LEU A 696 1.96 25.18 -21.42
CA LEU A 696 0.98 25.44 -22.47
C LEU A 696 1.58 25.23 -23.86
N LEU A 697 0.91 24.45 -24.71
CA LEU A 697 1.31 24.23 -26.09
C LEU A 697 1.06 25.50 -26.89
N THR A 698 2.11 26.22 -27.30
CA THR A 698 1.99 27.48 -28.04
C THR A 698 2.12 27.31 -29.54
N ARG A 699 2.77 26.23 -29.99
CA ARG A 699 2.95 25.95 -31.42
C ARG A 699 3.16 24.46 -31.66
N VAL A 700 2.57 23.95 -32.74
CA VAL A 700 2.87 22.65 -33.33
C VAL A 700 3.32 22.88 -34.76
N VAL A 701 4.35 22.16 -35.20
CA VAL A 701 4.78 22.06 -36.60
C VAL A 701 4.74 20.60 -36.98
N ASP A 702 3.93 20.25 -37.97
CA ASP A 702 3.82 18.88 -38.45
C ASP A 702 5.04 18.47 -39.31
N PRO A 703 5.16 17.19 -39.72
CA PRO A 703 6.30 16.73 -40.51
C PRO A 703 6.46 17.37 -41.89
N VAL A 704 5.42 17.99 -42.45
CA VAL A 704 5.47 18.68 -43.75
C VAL A 704 5.66 20.20 -43.61
N GLY A 705 5.80 20.70 -42.37
CA GLY A 705 6.11 22.09 -42.05
C GLY A 705 4.89 22.98 -41.82
N VAL A 706 3.66 22.45 -41.86
CA VAL A 706 2.45 23.20 -41.51
C VAL A 706 2.47 23.46 -40.01
N SER A 707 2.21 24.71 -39.62
CA SER A 707 2.25 25.09 -38.21
C SER A 707 0.93 25.64 -37.70
N VAL A 708 0.51 25.16 -36.54
CA VAL A 708 -0.64 25.68 -35.79
C VAL A 708 -0.13 26.37 -34.53
N SER A 709 -0.59 27.59 -34.26
CA SER A 709 -0.23 28.36 -33.07
C SER A 709 -1.43 28.58 -32.16
N PHE A 710 -1.18 28.60 -30.85
CA PHE A 710 -2.19 28.72 -29.80
C PHE A 710 -1.90 29.92 -28.92
N LYS A 711 -2.93 30.69 -28.58
CA LYS A 711 -2.85 31.80 -27.62
C LYS A 711 -3.73 31.51 -26.42
N TYR A 712 -3.25 31.91 -25.25
CA TYR A 712 -3.92 31.70 -23.99
C TYR A 712 -4.05 33.02 -23.24
N ASP A 713 -5.05 33.12 -22.38
CA ASP A 713 -5.15 34.22 -21.43
C ASP A 713 -4.20 34.04 -20.23
N ALA A 714 -4.35 34.89 -19.20
CA ALA A 714 -3.53 34.83 -17.99
C ALA A 714 -3.79 33.57 -17.14
N TYR A 715 -5.00 33.01 -17.21
CA TYR A 715 -5.41 31.81 -16.48
C TYR A 715 -5.02 30.51 -17.21
N GLY A 716 -4.59 30.64 -18.46
CA GLY A 716 -4.18 29.52 -19.32
C GLY A 716 -5.34 28.93 -20.12
N ASP A 717 -6.46 29.64 -20.23
CA ASP A 717 -7.57 29.25 -21.10
C ASP A 717 -7.26 29.60 -22.56
N LEU A 718 -7.58 28.69 -23.49
CA LEU A 718 -7.32 28.87 -24.91
C LEU A 718 -8.21 29.97 -25.50
N THR A 719 -7.61 31.01 -26.06
CA THR A 719 -8.33 32.17 -26.63
C THR A 719 -8.32 32.22 -28.15
N SER A 720 -7.31 31.62 -28.79
CA SER A 720 -7.19 31.64 -30.25
C SER A 720 -6.31 30.49 -30.76
N VAL A 721 -6.70 29.95 -31.92
CA VAL A 721 -5.93 29.01 -32.73
C VAL A 721 -5.70 29.64 -34.09
N VAL A 722 -4.45 29.64 -34.57
CA VAL A 722 -4.06 30.21 -35.87
C VAL A 722 -3.35 29.13 -36.69
N ASP A 723 -3.91 28.79 -37.84
CA ASP A 723 -3.33 27.84 -38.80
C ASP A 723 -2.42 28.57 -39.81
N GLY A 724 -1.22 28.03 -40.03
CA GLY A 724 -0.22 28.53 -40.97
C GLY A 724 -0.62 28.40 -42.45
N LEU A 725 -1.69 27.70 -42.80
CA LEU A 725 -2.22 27.62 -44.17
C LEU A 725 -3.24 28.71 -44.52
N ALA A 726 -3.64 29.58 -43.59
CA ALA A 726 -4.60 30.65 -43.85
C ALA A 726 -4.13 32.00 -43.29
N ASN A 727 -3.85 32.95 -44.18
CA ASN A 727 -3.81 34.38 -43.84
C ASN A 727 -5.23 34.85 -43.43
N GLY A 728 -5.65 34.55 -42.20
CA GLY A 728 -6.88 35.07 -41.60
C GLY A 728 -7.28 34.35 -40.31
N PRO A 729 -7.88 35.04 -39.32
CA PRO A 729 -8.39 34.40 -38.11
C PRO A 729 -9.53 33.46 -38.48
N ILE A 730 -9.40 32.17 -38.14
CA ILE A 730 -10.52 31.24 -38.20
C ILE A 730 -11.49 31.65 -37.09
N GLY A 731 -12.56 32.34 -37.47
CA GLY A 731 -13.66 32.66 -36.56
C GLY A 731 -14.21 31.40 -35.91
N GLN A 732 -14.57 31.51 -34.62
CA GLN A 732 -15.16 30.50 -33.75
C GLN A 732 -15.93 29.41 -34.53
N LYS A 733 -15.22 28.36 -34.93
CA LYS A 733 -15.80 27.06 -35.16
C LYS A 733 -15.23 26.19 -34.06
N VAL A 734 -16.14 25.75 -33.19
CA VAL A 734 -15.89 24.78 -32.14
C VAL A 734 -15.24 23.55 -32.77
N CYS A 735 -13.92 23.49 -32.75
CA CYS A 735 -13.17 22.30 -33.09
C CYS A 735 -13.25 21.39 -31.87
N LYS A 736 -13.93 20.25 -32.04
CA LYS A 736 -13.83 19.12 -31.12
C LYS A 736 -12.34 18.81 -30.87
N PRO A 737 -11.95 18.49 -29.63
CA PRO A 737 -10.55 18.24 -29.30
C PRO A 737 -10.00 17.11 -30.17
N LEU A 738 -8.92 17.37 -30.89
CA LEU A 738 -8.05 16.32 -31.40
C LEU A 738 -7.54 15.59 -30.15
N GLY A 739 -7.96 14.34 -30.00
CA GLY A 739 -7.59 13.48 -28.88
C GLY A 739 -6.09 13.45 -28.73
N VAL A 740 -5.60 14.12 -27.69
CA VAL A 740 -4.32 13.78 -27.09
C VAL A 740 -4.53 12.37 -26.58
N SER A 741 -3.97 11.38 -27.27
CA SER A 741 -3.82 10.05 -26.72
C SER A 741 -3.09 10.21 -25.39
N GLY A 742 -3.81 10.04 -24.29
CA GLY A 742 -3.22 9.96 -22.97
C GLY A 742 -2.17 8.84 -22.94
N PRO A 743 -1.32 8.78 -21.89
CA PRO A 743 -0.67 7.52 -21.58
C PRO A 743 -1.75 6.41 -21.56
N PRO A 744 -1.46 5.20 -22.05
CA PRO A 744 -2.47 4.17 -22.18
C PRO A 744 -3.13 3.94 -20.84
N SER A 745 -4.42 4.27 -20.74
CA SER A 745 -5.27 3.78 -19.67
C SER A 745 -5.17 2.25 -19.71
N PRO A 746 -4.92 1.56 -18.58
CA PRO A 746 -5.19 0.14 -18.51
C PRO A 746 -6.70 -0.02 -18.68
N SER A 747 -7.13 -0.53 -19.82
CA SER A 747 -8.49 -0.98 -20.02
C SER A 747 -8.71 -2.17 -19.09
N PHE A 748 -9.36 -1.93 -17.96
CA PHE A 748 -10.11 -2.98 -17.28
C PHE A 748 -11.49 -3.01 -17.95
N ALA A 749 -11.75 -4.10 -18.65
CA ALA A 749 -13.09 -4.61 -18.94
C ALA A 749 -13.20 -5.98 -18.27
#